data_AF-A0A2A2W9K5-F1
#
_entry.id   AF-A0A2A2W9K5-F1
#
_cell.length_a   1.000
_cell.length_b   1.000
_cell.length_c   1.000
_cell.angle_alpha   90.00
_cell.angle_beta   90.00
_cell.angle_gamma   90.00
#
_symmetry.space_group_name_H-M   'P 1'
#
loop_
_entity.id
_entity.type
_entity.pdbx_description
1 polymer ?
#
loop_
_entity_poly.entity_id
_entity_poly.type
_entity_poly.pdbx_seq_one_letter_code
_entity_poly.pdbx_strand_id
1 'polypeptide(L)'
;MLLSPSNLPAYLHRRGHLEDRDGFEARDVISPTVGRNRNFIVRNQNGSGLFVKQIRSLDPTLIADQEVEASVLDSFHRRQSWSSLREFVPRLVDVDRSHHVLVMESIDGENLFDLSTTGPINRRAQRLIAWSSTVGKALAQLHNGGRDPANDAQRRRLRATLPVAIRLQAPVGYASQAGPAYAAIVRTIRQDTSLFEELQRNQTLWRDATIIHGDLKWANVMVEPDSDSRVTLVDWELAASGDPAWDVAGMLQSYIACSIERSLVSASDRAPDLREAADVFFESYTQHCRVRCDTVFAERVHRFCASRLIQTAMERDFQLNTPGVFSVNTPGVFSLRLIEKSRNMLCQPFARPGLHRSTARSKSQDEEAQPCLRDRLLAIAKRLEIVSDCTFAFSGKVHQVDPAVASPLQGSPATPREKLIDALTLVVYFSAYCRDPDEAPYSVPADLMPDPWFVEQLSRANQTRGTSGPAWGPTWQGLPVRQGLNEWQMHPLDVIGLKREDRTGLPYYYFAFSETLPRECEGGNHVRVYFHCDQHSVFDVIQALTLCLNRCRVPFRIKCMNHPRLFGRRDALVLYVEKRDVDWVIRRVKDLVDRSAFRLSSGTPLFTNAIRPGIGIAEDPGDGQSFGQRVSRLLAEALIIADGSNDLHGPKVLDHIEKHFRCAGIDLEQAHLRPGSAGRSDVADREETLK
;
A
#
# COMPACT_ATOMS: atom_id res chain seq x y z
N MET A 1 8.64 -0.35 52.73
CA MET A 1 9.13 -1.74 52.56
C MET A 1 9.47 -1.97 51.10
N LEU A 2 10.62 -2.58 50.80
CA LEU A 2 11.03 -2.91 49.44
C LEU A 2 10.83 -4.41 49.19
N LEU A 3 10.13 -4.76 48.10
CA LEU A 3 9.84 -6.15 47.76
C LEU A 3 11.04 -6.82 47.09
N SER A 4 11.22 -8.10 47.42
CA SER A 4 12.18 -9.04 46.84
C SER A 4 11.51 -10.42 46.71
N PRO A 5 12.03 -11.33 45.87
CA PRO A 5 11.48 -12.69 45.77
C PRO A 5 11.37 -13.40 47.12
N SER A 6 12.29 -13.10 48.06
CA SER A 6 12.31 -13.70 49.40
C SER A 6 11.24 -13.17 50.36
N ASN A 7 10.79 -11.92 50.23
CA ASN A 7 9.83 -11.32 51.16
C ASN A 7 8.41 -11.14 50.55
N LEU A 8 8.28 -11.31 49.24
CA LEU A 8 7.05 -11.15 48.50
C LEU A 8 5.94 -12.14 48.91
N PRO A 9 6.20 -13.45 49.11
CA PRO A 9 5.15 -14.38 49.54
C PRO A 9 4.56 -13.98 50.90
N ALA A 10 5.41 -13.63 51.87
CA ALA A 10 4.96 -13.19 53.18
C ALA A 10 4.17 -11.87 53.13
N TYR A 11 4.54 -10.96 52.21
CA TYR A 11 3.80 -9.73 51.98
C TYR A 11 2.40 -10.01 51.40
N LEU A 12 2.29 -10.82 50.35
CA LEU A 12 1.00 -11.14 49.72
C LEU A 12 0.08 -11.96 50.64
N HIS A 13 0.62 -12.87 51.44
CA HIS A 13 -0.14 -13.59 52.47
C HIS A 13 -0.77 -12.63 53.49
N ARG A 14 0.00 -11.66 54.01
CA ARG A 14 -0.55 -10.62 54.91
C ARG A 14 -1.62 -9.74 54.27
N ARG A 15 -1.56 -9.56 52.94
CA ARG A 15 -2.58 -8.83 52.17
C ARG A 15 -3.83 -9.67 51.88
N GLY A 16 -3.82 -10.97 52.18
CA GLY A 16 -4.94 -11.88 51.95
C GLY A 16 -4.99 -12.45 50.52
N HIS A 17 -3.91 -12.34 49.75
CA HIS A 17 -3.86 -12.83 48.36
C HIS A 17 -3.19 -14.19 48.20
N LEU A 18 -2.59 -14.73 49.27
CA LEU A 18 -2.04 -16.08 49.32
C LEU A 18 -2.53 -16.79 50.58
N GLU A 19 -3.09 -18.00 50.41
CA GLU A 19 -3.63 -18.80 51.52
C GLU A 19 -2.52 -19.52 52.31
N ASP A 20 -1.48 -20.01 51.64
CA ASP A 20 -0.37 -20.74 52.26
C ASP A 20 1.01 -20.14 51.92
N ARG A 21 2.03 -20.37 52.76
CA ARG A 21 3.39 -19.85 52.50
C ARG A 21 4.21 -20.78 51.61
N ASP A 22 3.90 -22.08 51.62
CA ASP A 22 4.67 -23.12 50.97
C ASP A 22 4.07 -23.45 49.59
N GLY A 23 4.87 -23.36 48.52
CA GLY A 23 4.46 -23.77 47.16
C GLY A 23 4.38 -22.68 46.10
N PHE A 24 4.86 -21.46 46.38
CA PHE A 24 4.89 -20.36 45.42
C PHE A 24 6.28 -20.11 44.87
N GLU A 25 6.38 -19.96 43.55
CA GLU A 25 7.59 -19.48 42.90
C GLU A 25 7.44 -17.99 42.57
N ALA A 26 8.24 -17.15 43.23
CA ALA A 26 8.35 -15.72 42.92
C ALA A 26 9.56 -15.50 42.01
N ARG A 27 9.31 -15.08 40.76
CA ARG A 27 10.37 -14.74 39.80
C ARG A 27 10.42 -13.23 39.60
N ASP A 28 11.62 -12.67 39.70
CA ASP A 28 11.88 -11.31 39.27
C ASP A 28 11.86 -11.28 37.74
N VAL A 29 10.99 -10.46 37.16
CA VAL A 29 10.95 -10.21 35.73
C VAL A 29 11.99 -9.15 35.44
N ILE A 30 13.24 -9.60 35.31
CA ILE A 30 14.37 -8.72 35.03
C ILE A 30 14.25 -8.24 33.59
N SER A 31 13.82 -6.99 33.41
CA SER A 31 14.00 -6.28 32.14
C SER A 31 15.51 -6.02 31.94
N PRO A 32 16.04 -6.13 30.70
CA PRO A 32 17.45 -5.83 30.40
C PRO A 32 17.84 -4.36 30.65
N THR A 33 16.88 -3.48 30.95
CA THR A 33 17.13 -2.13 31.44
C THR A 33 16.81 -2.01 32.93
N VAL A 34 17.43 -1.03 33.61
CA VAL A 34 17.01 -0.62 34.96
C VAL A 34 15.59 -0.05 34.86
N GLY A 35 14.58 -0.94 34.86
CA GLY A 35 13.19 -0.55 34.69
C GLY A 35 12.73 0.39 35.82
N ARG A 36 11.75 1.24 35.53
CA ARG A 36 11.13 2.18 36.50
C ARG A 36 10.53 1.45 37.71
N ASN A 37 10.19 0.17 37.53
CA ASN A 37 9.50 -0.68 38.49
C ASN A 37 10.27 -1.99 38.77
N ARG A 38 9.96 -2.62 39.90
CA ARG A 38 10.25 -4.03 40.18
C ARG A 38 9.00 -4.82 39.85
N ASN A 39 9.17 -5.83 39.00
CA ASN A 39 8.08 -6.61 38.47
C ASN A 39 8.29 -8.05 38.89
N PHE A 40 7.30 -8.65 39.55
CA PHE A 40 7.37 -10.03 40.00
C PHE A 40 6.20 -10.81 39.43
N ILE A 41 6.46 -12.03 39.00
CA ILE A 41 5.42 -13.02 38.73
C ILE A 41 5.44 -14.02 39.89
N VAL A 42 4.26 -14.26 40.47
CA VAL A 42 4.04 -15.23 41.53
C VAL A 42 3.06 -16.26 41.01
N ARG A 43 3.45 -17.54 40.98
CA ARG A 43 2.58 -18.63 40.49
C ARG A 43 2.20 -19.60 41.61
N ASN A 44 0.92 -19.98 41.63
CA ASN A 44 0.40 -21.11 42.40
C ASN A 44 0.69 -22.43 41.69
N GLN A 45 0.67 -23.53 42.45
CA GLN A 45 0.73 -24.89 41.90
C GLN A 45 -0.47 -25.24 41.01
N ASN A 46 -1.63 -24.60 41.22
CA ASN A 46 -2.85 -24.80 40.42
C ASN A 46 -2.86 -23.99 39.11
N GLY A 47 -1.78 -23.27 38.79
CA GLY A 47 -1.65 -22.47 37.57
C GLY A 47 -2.14 -21.02 37.67
N SER A 48 -2.90 -20.65 38.71
CA SER A 48 -3.23 -19.22 38.93
C SER A 48 -1.98 -18.41 39.30
N GLY A 49 -1.93 -17.15 38.92
CA GLY A 49 -0.76 -16.31 39.21
C GLY A 49 -1.09 -14.86 39.43
N LEU A 50 -0.19 -14.16 40.11
CA LEU A 50 -0.24 -12.72 40.36
C LEU A 50 0.98 -12.05 39.73
N PHE A 51 0.75 -10.90 39.12
CA PHE A 51 1.80 -9.98 38.73
C PHE A 51 1.86 -8.81 39.71
N VAL A 52 3.04 -8.55 40.27
CA VAL A 52 3.25 -7.52 41.30
C VAL A 52 4.24 -6.49 40.79
N LYS A 53 3.79 -5.23 40.70
CA LYS A 53 4.57 -4.07 40.21
C LYS A 53 4.79 -3.10 41.37
N GLN A 54 6.05 -2.81 41.72
CA GLN A 54 6.43 -1.82 42.75
C GLN A 54 7.39 -0.77 42.17
N ILE A 55 7.12 0.51 42.39
CA ILE A 55 8.04 1.58 41.95
C ILE A 55 9.42 1.46 42.62
N ARG A 56 10.50 1.77 41.89
CA ARG A 56 11.87 1.64 42.42
C ARG A 56 12.32 2.81 43.29
N SER A 57 11.72 3.99 43.13
CA SER A 57 12.04 5.19 43.89
C SER A 57 10.78 6.01 44.13
N LEU A 58 10.81 6.88 45.15
CA LEU A 58 9.72 7.80 45.49
C LEU A 58 9.70 9.04 44.58
N ASP A 59 10.06 8.87 43.30
CA ASP A 59 9.96 9.95 42.32
C ASP A 59 8.47 10.29 42.10
N PRO A 60 8.06 11.57 42.22
CA PRO A 60 6.66 11.96 42.08
C PRO A 60 6.03 11.57 40.73
N THR A 61 6.84 11.47 39.67
CA THR A 61 6.39 11.04 38.34
C THR A 61 6.03 9.56 38.37
N LEU A 62 6.91 8.71 38.93
CA LEU A 62 6.67 7.26 39.05
C LEU A 62 5.43 6.94 39.88
N ILE A 63 5.26 7.65 40.99
CA ILE A 63 4.07 7.51 41.85
C ILE A 63 2.80 7.85 41.05
N ALA A 64 2.82 8.96 40.32
CA ALA A 64 1.66 9.40 39.56
C ALA A 64 1.35 8.47 38.37
N ASP A 65 2.37 7.96 37.68
CA ASP A 65 2.20 7.02 36.56
C ASP A 65 1.59 5.68 37.07
N GLN A 66 2.02 5.18 38.24
CA GLN A 66 1.43 4.00 38.87
C GLN A 66 -0.03 4.24 39.33
N GLU A 67 -0.35 5.42 39.88
CA GLU A 67 -1.73 5.76 40.25
C GLU A 67 -2.65 5.89 39.02
N VAL A 68 -2.12 6.35 37.88
CA VAL A 68 -2.85 6.34 36.60
C VAL A 68 -3.20 4.92 36.19
N GLU A 69 -2.22 4.01 36.18
CA GLU A 69 -2.40 2.60 35.85
C GLU A 69 -3.45 1.94 36.76
N ALA A 70 -3.35 2.13 38.09
CA ALA A 70 -4.32 1.61 39.04
C ALA A 70 -5.74 2.15 38.79
N SER A 71 -5.87 3.45 38.52
CA SER A 71 -7.15 4.12 38.30
C SER A 71 -7.88 3.66 37.04
N VAL A 72 -7.14 3.51 35.92
CA VAL A 72 -7.75 3.06 34.65
C VAL A 72 -8.12 1.59 34.70
N LEU A 73 -7.27 0.72 35.25
CA LEU A 73 -7.56 -0.71 35.37
C LEU A 73 -8.78 -0.97 36.27
N ASP A 74 -8.89 -0.27 37.42
CA ASP A 74 -10.08 -0.37 38.28
C ASP A 74 -11.36 0.04 37.50
N SER A 75 -11.27 1.11 36.71
CA SER A 75 -12.40 1.62 35.95
C SER A 75 -12.83 0.70 34.81
N PHE A 76 -11.89 0.06 34.09
CA PHE A 76 -12.20 -0.91 33.03
C PHE A 76 -13.01 -2.09 33.59
N HIS A 77 -12.73 -2.50 34.83
CA HIS A 77 -13.43 -3.60 35.50
C HIS A 77 -14.78 -3.20 36.10
N ARG A 78 -14.94 -1.96 36.58
CA ARG A 78 -16.19 -1.53 37.25
C ARG A 78 -17.22 -0.92 36.33
N ARG A 79 -16.80 -0.23 35.27
CA ARG A 79 -17.72 0.55 34.44
C ARG A 79 -18.33 -0.29 33.33
N GLN A 80 -19.61 -0.04 33.04
CA GLN A 80 -20.37 -0.78 32.03
C GLN A 80 -19.90 -0.48 30.60
N SER A 81 -19.46 0.75 30.35
CA SER A 81 -18.95 1.21 29.04
C SER A 81 -17.74 0.44 28.53
N TRP A 82 -16.99 -0.23 29.42
CA TRP A 82 -15.83 -1.06 29.11
C TRP A 82 -16.04 -2.54 29.44
N SER A 83 -17.29 -3.00 29.58
CA SER A 83 -17.57 -4.42 29.88
C SER A 83 -16.90 -5.37 28.88
N SER A 84 -16.87 -5.01 27.60
CA SER A 84 -16.20 -5.78 26.55
C SER A 84 -14.68 -5.68 26.58
N LEU A 85 -14.11 -4.61 27.15
CA LEU A 85 -12.66 -4.43 27.23
C LEU A 85 -12.02 -5.34 28.29
N ARG A 86 -12.79 -5.80 29.28
CA ARG A 86 -12.29 -6.57 30.44
C ARG A 86 -11.52 -7.83 30.06
N GLU A 87 -11.83 -8.43 28.91
CA GLU A 87 -11.12 -9.62 28.43
C GLU A 87 -9.72 -9.32 27.85
N PHE A 88 -9.43 -8.04 27.57
CA PHE A 88 -8.20 -7.58 26.92
C PHE A 88 -7.26 -6.80 27.84
N VAL A 89 -7.55 -6.71 29.14
CA VAL A 89 -6.74 -5.96 30.11
C VAL A 89 -6.48 -6.79 31.36
N PRO A 90 -5.35 -6.58 32.07
CA PRO A 90 -5.11 -7.28 33.32
C PRO A 90 -6.16 -6.92 34.36
N ARG A 91 -6.64 -7.92 35.10
CA ARG A 91 -7.49 -7.66 36.26
C ARG A 91 -6.68 -7.08 37.39
N LEU A 92 -7.10 -5.90 37.85
CA LEU A 92 -6.57 -5.33 39.09
C LEU A 92 -7.12 -6.10 40.29
N VAL A 93 -6.20 -6.68 41.07
CA VAL A 93 -6.53 -7.45 42.29
C VAL A 93 -6.48 -6.52 43.49
N ASP A 94 -5.42 -5.73 43.61
CA ASP A 94 -5.18 -4.92 44.80
C ASP A 94 -4.20 -3.74 44.56
N VAL A 95 -4.32 -2.69 45.38
CA VAL A 95 -3.47 -1.51 45.38
C VAL A 95 -3.07 -1.17 46.82
N ASP A 96 -1.79 -1.30 47.13
CA ASP A 96 -1.21 -0.82 48.39
C ASP A 96 -0.48 0.51 48.14
N ARG A 97 -1.22 1.60 48.33
CA ARG A 97 -0.69 2.97 48.16
C ARG A 97 0.37 3.34 49.17
N SER A 98 0.40 2.70 50.35
CA SER A 98 1.39 3.00 51.38
C SER A 98 2.78 2.46 51.04
N HIS A 99 2.83 1.39 50.23
CA HIS A 99 4.06 0.77 49.77
C HIS A 99 4.29 0.89 48.26
N HIS A 100 3.39 1.59 47.56
CA HIS A 100 3.39 1.78 46.10
C HIS A 100 3.46 0.44 45.35
N VAL A 101 2.58 -0.49 45.73
CA VAL A 101 2.49 -1.83 45.15
C VAL A 101 1.17 -1.99 44.43
N LEU A 102 1.25 -2.43 43.18
CA LEU A 102 0.13 -2.81 42.34
C LEU A 102 0.11 -4.33 42.16
N VAL A 103 -1.01 -4.97 42.44
CA VAL A 103 -1.19 -6.42 42.29
C VAL A 103 -2.26 -6.68 41.24
N MET A 104 -1.92 -7.46 40.23
CA MET A 104 -2.78 -7.82 39.10
C MET A 104 -2.79 -9.34 38.91
N GLU A 105 -3.77 -9.86 38.19
CA GLU A 105 -3.69 -11.23 37.68
C GLU A 105 -2.48 -11.36 36.73
N SER A 106 -1.75 -12.47 36.86
CA SER A 106 -0.66 -12.79 35.94
C SER A 106 -1.25 -13.14 34.57
N ILE A 107 -0.59 -12.66 33.52
CA ILE A 107 -0.92 -13.00 32.14
C ILE A 107 0.02 -14.12 31.70
N ASP A 108 -0.55 -15.21 31.21
CA ASP A 108 0.21 -16.23 30.51
C ASP A 108 0.38 -15.79 29.05
N GLY A 109 1.60 -15.88 28.53
CA GLY A 109 1.90 -15.45 27.17
C GLY A 109 3.24 -14.74 27.04
N GLU A 110 3.58 -14.40 25.80
CA GLU A 110 4.77 -13.65 25.44
C GLU A 110 4.37 -12.29 24.88
N ASN A 111 5.21 -11.27 25.04
CA ASN A 111 4.93 -10.01 24.35
C ASN A 111 5.15 -10.20 22.84
N LEU A 112 4.35 -9.48 22.04
CA LEU A 112 4.32 -9.65 20.59
C LEU A 112 5.67 -9.30 19.93
N PHE A 113 6.46 -8.43 20.58
CA PHE A 113 7.80 -8.07 20.12
C PHE A 113 8.77 -9.25 20.21
N ASP A 114 8.90 -9.89 21.38
CA ASP A 114 9.80 -11.02 21.59
C ASP A 114 9.41 -12.25 20.75
N LEU A 115 8.10 -12.49 20.61
CA LEU A 115 7.60 -13.58 19.77
C LEU A 115 7.94 -13.36 18.29
N SER A 116 7.93 -12.10 17.84
CA SER A 116 8.29 -11.75 16.47
C SER A 116 9.77 -12.01 16.16
N THR A 117 10.64 -12.03 17.17
CA THR A 117 12.10 -12.15 17.01
C THR A 117 12.66 -13.57 17.25
N THR A 118 11.92 -14.50 17.89
CA THR A 118 12.54 -15.74 18.45
C THR A 118 12.05 -17.13 17.96
N GLY A 119 10.97 -17.26 17.18
CA GLY A 119 10.42 -18.57 16.72
C GLY A 119 10.61 -18.97 15.22
N PRO A 120 9.87 -19.97 14.69
CA PRO A 120 9.86 -20.40 13.27
C PRO A 120 8.85 -19.68 12.32
N ILE A 121 9.31 -19.34 11.10
CA ILE A 121 8.61 -18.94 9.86
C ILE A 121 7.07 -18.85 9.81
N ASN A 122 6.47 -20.01 9.49
CA ASN A 122 5.24 -20.13 8.70
C ASN A 122 3.95 -20.22 9.53
N ARG A 123 4.00 -20.69 10.79
CA ARG A 123 2.84 -20.65 11.70
C ARG A 123 2.59 -19.24 12.28
N ARG A 124 3.58 -18.35 12.19
CA ARG A 124 3.50 -16.99 12.76
C ARG A 124 2.69 -16.00 11.94
N ALA A 125 2.70 -16.09 10.61
CA ALA A 125 2.04 -15.07 9.77
C ALA A 125 0.52 -15.05 10.00
N GLN A 126 -0.12 -16.22 9.99
CA GLN A 126 -1.56 -16.36 10.24
C GLN A 126 -1.95 -15.95 11.67
N ARG A 127 -1.18 -16.39 12.68
CA ARG A 127 -1.41 -16.01 14.08
C ARG A 127 -1.22 -14.50 14.30
N LEU A 128 -0.20 -13.91 13.68
CA LEU A 128 0.04 -12.46 13.75
C LEU A 128 -1.13 -11.68 13.16
N ILE A 129 -1.70 -12.12 12.04
CA ILE A 129 -2.90 -11.50 11.45
C ILE A 129 -4.08 -11.59 12.42
N ALA A 130 -4.32 -12.76 13.02
CA ALA A 130 -5.40 -12.95 13.99
C ALA A 130 -5.24 -12.10 15.26
N TRP A 131 -4.04 -12.05 15.83
CA TRP A 131 -3.73 -11.17 16.97
C TRP A 131 -3.87 -9.70 16.58
N SER A 132 -3.43 -9.30 15.39
CA SER A 132 -3.56 -7.93 14.88
C SER A 132 -5.04 -7.51 14.81
N SER A 133 -5.90 -8.39 14.29
CA SER A 133 -7.36 -8.18 14.30
C SER A 133 -7.90 -8.03 15.73
N THR A 134 -7.48 -8.89 16.65
CA THR A 134 -7.93 -8.87 18.05
C THR A 134 -7.48 -7.60 18.77
N VAL A 135 -6.24 -7.15 18.57
CA VAL A 135 -5.71 -5.87 19.10
C VAL A 135 -6.53 -4.70 18.56
N GLY A 136 -6.86 -4.70 17.25
CA GLY A 136 -7.67 -3.65 16.64
C GLY A 136 -9.06 -3.52 17.30
N LYS A 137 -9.72 -4.66 17.54
CA LYS A 137 -11.00 -4.73 18.27
C LYS A 137 -10.86 -4.22 19.70
N ALA A 138 -9.86 -4.69 20.44
CA ALA A 138 -9.61 -4.28 21.83
C ALA A 138 -9.37 -2.76 21.94
N LEU A 139 -8.55 -2.20 21.05
CA LEU A 139 -8.24 -0.78 21.02
C LEU A 139 -9.48 0.08 20.66
N ALA A 140 -10.31 -0.39 19.74
CA ALA A 140 -11.56 0.28 19.42
C ALA A 140 -12.51 0.31 20.63
N GLN A 141 -12.61 -0.78 21.38
CA GLN A 141 -13.42 -0.85 22.60
C GLN A 141 -12.90 0.08 23.69
N LEU A 142 -11.57 0.17 23.88
CA LEU A 142 -10.94 1.16 24.75
C LEU A 142 -11.41 2.57 24.40
N HIS A 143 -11.20 2.97 23.14
CA HIS A 143 -11.53 4.31 22.68
C HIS A 143 -13.05 4.59 22.68
N ASN A 144 -13.89 3.58 22.47
CA ASN A 144 -15.34 3.74 22.53
C ASN A 144 -15.81 4.03 23.95
N GLY A 145 -15.32 3.29 24.94
CA GLY A 145 -15.65 3.57 26.34
C GLY A 145 -15.01 4.88 26.82
N GLY A 146 -13.82 5.25 26.33
CA GLY A 146 -13.18 6.54 26.66
C GLY A 146 -13.90 7.77 26.11
N ARG A 147 -14.75 7.60 25.08
CA ARG A 147 -15.65 8.63 24.54
C ARG A 147 -17.02 8.64 25.20
N ASP A 148 -17.34 7.64 26.00
CA ASP A 148 -18.64 7.57 26.67
C ASP A 148 -18.75 8.74 27.67
N PRO A 149 -19.78 9.60 27.57
CA PRO A 149 -19.97 10.72 28.49
C PRO A 149 -20.01 10.32 29.97
N ALA A 150 -20.40 9.07 30.28
CA ALA A 150 -20.34 8.54 31.65
C ALA A 150 -18.90 8.54 32.23
N ASN A 151 -17.88 8.59 31.37
CA ASN A 151 -16.47 8.54 31.72
C ASN A 151 -15.74 9.88 31.63
N ASP A 152 -16.43 10.96 31.28
CA ASP A 152 -15.84 12.29 31.16
C ASP A 152 -15.11 12.74 32.43
N ALA A 153 -15.66 12.45 33.60
CA ALA A 153 -15.04 12.80 34.88
C ALA A 153 -13.70 12.08 35.09
N GLN A 154 -13.59 10.82 34.65
CA GLN A 154 -12.34 10.07 34.71
C GLN A 154 -11.35 10.60 33.67
N ARG A 155 -11.82 10.80 32.44
CA ARG A 155 -11.03 11.35 31.35
C ARG A 155 -10.40 12.70 31.72
N ARG A 156 -11.16 13.61 32.34
CA ARG A 156 -10.66 14.92 32.82
C ARG A 156 -9.62 14.82 33.95
N ARG A 157 -9.57 13.71 34.69
CA ARG A 157 -8.54 13.48 35.74
C ARG A 157 -7.25 12.94 35.16
N LEU A 158 -7.29 12.33 33.98
CA LEU A 158 -6.08 11.85 33.30
C LEU A 158 -5.31 13.03 32.72
N ARG A 159 -3.99 12.88 32.66
CA ARG A 159 -3.10 13.88 32.06
C ARG A 159 -3.46 14.04 30.58
N ALA A 160 -3.47 15.28 30.10
CA ALA A 160 -3.66 15.64 28.69
C ALA A 160 -2.36 16.20 28.06
N THR A 161 -1.21 15.71 28.52
CA THR A 161 0.10 16.18 28.05
C THR A 161 0.47 15.53 26.73
N LEU A 162 0.89 16.34 25.75
CA LEU A 162 1.37 15.83 24.46
C LEU A 162 2.55 14.85 24.64
N PRO A 163 2.62 13.76 23.87
CA PRO A 163 3.78 12.87 23.85
C PRO A 163 5.09 13.60 23.53
N VAL A 164 6.21 13.12 24.07
CA VAL A 164 7.55 13.73 23.87
C VAL A 164 7.91 13.81 22.38
N ALA A 165 7.56 12.79 21.60
CA ALA A 165 7.84 12.76 20.17
C ALA A 165 6.99 13.74 19.32
N ILE A 166 5.90 14.27 19.89
CA ILE A 166 5.15 15.38 19.27
C ILE A 166 5.70 16.73 19.74
N ARG A 167 6.12 16.84 21.01
CA ARG A 167 6.73 18.06 21.57
C ARG A 167 8.14 18.34 21.04
N LEU A 168 8.88 17.28 20.66
CA LEU A 168 10.31 17.31 20.33
C LEU A 168 11.18 17.99 21.41
N GLN A 169 10.67 18.01 22.64
CA GLN A 169 11.30 18.53 23.83
C GLN A 169 11.07 17.50 24.94
N ALA A 170 12.16 16.89 25.40
CA ALA A 170 12.14 16.09 26.60
C ALA A 170 11.99 16.99 27.83
N PRO A 171 11.27 16.54 28.88
CA PRO A 171 11.37 17.15 30.20
C PRO A 171 12.84 17.25 30.64
N VAL A 172 13.20 18.31 31.37
CA VAL A 172 14.59 18.64 31.76
C VAL A 172 15.31 17.44 32.42
N GLY A 173 14.60 16.64 33.24
CA GLY A 173 15.16 15.44 33.86
C GLY A 173 15.32 14.21 32.94
N TYR A 174 14.51 14.12 31.87
CA TYR A 174 14.59 13.04 30.88
C TYR A 174 15.80 13.24 29.97
N ALA A 175 16.05 14.48 29.52
CA ALA A 175 17.19 14.79 28.66
C ALA A 175 18.54 14.55 29.36
N SER A 176 18.65 14.79 30.66
CA SER A 176 19.86 14.53 31.44
C SER A 176 20.15 13.03 31.63
N GLN A 177 19.12 12.18 31.61
CA GLN A 177 19.26 10.72 31.76
C GLN A 177 19.47 10.01 30.42
N ALA A 178 18.98 10.58 29.31
CA ALA A 178 18.92 9.92 28.01
C ALA A 178 20.27 9.72 27.28
N GLY A 179 21.34 10.35 27.76
CA GLY A 179 22.71 10.13 27.27
C GLY A 179 23.04 10.76 25.89
N PRO A 180 24.28 10.58 25.40
CA PRO A 180 24.79 11.25 24.18
C PRO A 180 24.06 10.87 22.88
N ALA A 181 23.61 9.63 22.75
CA ALA A 181 22.93 9.13 21.54
C ALA A 181 21.55 9.79 21.35
N TYR A 182 20.77 9.97 22.43
CA TYR A 182 19.53 10.74 22.41
C TYR A 182 19.77 12.19 21.94
N ALA A 183 20.81 12.84 22.48
CA ALA A 183 21.18 14.20 22.08
C ALA A 183 21.61 14.28 20.61
N ALA A 184 22.28 13.25 20.09
CA ALA A 184 22.65 13.16 18.68
C ALA A 184 21.42 13.05 17.77
N ILE A 185 20.45 12.18 18.09
CA ILE A 185 19.19 12.05 17.33
C ILE A 185 18.40 13.37 17.34
N VAL A 186 18.25 14.01 18.50
CA VAL A 186 17.57 15.31 18.60
C VAL A 186 18.29 16.36 17.75
N ARG A 187 19.63 16.37 17.74
CA ARG A 187 20.43 17.28 16.90
C ARG A 187 20.21 17.00 15.42
N THR A 188 20.24 15.73 15.00
CA THR A 188 19.98 15.33 13.61
C THR A 188 18.61 15.80 13.14
N ILE A 189 17.57 15.60 13.94
CA ILE A 189 16.21 16.06 13.62
C ILE A 189 16.15 17.58 13.54
N ARG A 190 16.78 18.31 14.47
CA ARG A 190 16.81 19.78 14.45
C ARG A 190 17.58 20.37 13.28
N GLN A 191 18.61 19.67 12.79
CA GLN A 191 19.35 20.05 11.59
C GLN A 191 18.56 19.81 10.30
N ASP A 192 17.61 18.87 10.33
CA ASP A 192 16.64 18.64 9.27
C ASP A 192 15.42 19.58 9.43
N THR A 193 15.56 20.81 8.96
CA THR A 193 14.54 21.86 9.12
C THR A 193 13.16 21.42 8.63
N SER A 194 13.08 20.73 7.49
CA SER A 194 11.79 20.29 6.92
C SER A 194 11.11 19.23 7.79
N LEU A 195 11.85 18.22 8.24
CA LEU A 195 11.31 17.20 9.14
C LEU A 195 10.91 17.79 10.48
N PHE A 196 11.74 18.67 11.03
CA PHE A 196 11.47 19.34 12.29
C PHE A 196 10.18 20.17 12.24
N GLU A 197 9.97 20.96 11.18
CA GLU A 197 8.75 21.74 10.99
C GLU A 197 7.51 20.85 10.86
N GLU A 198 7.56 19.77 10.07
CA GLU A 198 6.42 18.88 9.91
C GLU A 198 6.06 18.13 11.21
N LEU A 199 7.06 17.74 11.99
CA LEU A 199 6.85 17.15 13.32
C LEU A 199 6.28 18.18 14.31
N GLN A 200 6.71 19.44 14.26
CA GLN A 200 6.12 20.50 15.07
C GLN A 200 4.65 20.74 14.72
N ARG A 201 4.28 20.69 13.42
CA ARG A 201 2.88 20.82 12.99
C ARG A 201 1.97 19.76 13.61
N ASN A 202 2.48 18.57 13.93
CA ASN A 202 1.70 17.51 14.57
C ASN A 202 1.13 17.94 15.93
N GLN A 203 1.75 18.91 16.64
CA GLN A 203 1.21 19.48 17.87
C GLN A 203 -0.16 20.12 17.65
N THR A 204 -0.34 20.83 16.54
CA THR A 204 -1.58 21.54 16.20
C THR A 204 -2.71 20.60 15.77
N LEU A 205 -2.37 19.37 15.38
CA LEU A 205 -3.32 18.37 14.90
C LEU A 205 -3.89 17.49 16.02
N TRP A 206 -3.27 17.51 17.20
CA TRP A 206 -3.68 16.67 18.34
C TRP A 206 -5.11 16.98 18.76
N ARG A 207 -5.94 15.93 18.85
CA ARG A 207 -7.32 16.05 19.33
C ARG A 207 -7.48 15.31 20.64
N ASP A 208 -7.69 16.03 21.72
CA ASP A 208 -8.13 15.41 22.97
C ASP A 208 -9.57 14.90 22.79
N ALA A 209 -9.73 13.60 22.52
CA ALA A 209 -11.01 13.02 22.11
C ALA A 209 -11.45 11.79 22.92
N THR A 210 -10.53 11.04 23.51
CA THR A 210 -10.84 9.80 24.26
C THR A 210 -9.77 9.55 25.33
N ILE A 211 -10.01 8.54 26.17
CA ILE A 211 -8.93 7.89 26.92
C ILE A 211 -8.13 7.01 25.95
N ILE A 212 -6.81 7.18 25.97
CA ILE A 212 -5.82 6.44 25.19
C ILE A 212 -4.90 5.66 26.14
N HIS A 213 -4.28 4.59 25.65
CA HIS A 213 -3.17 3.87 26.29
C HIS A 213 -1.93 4.76 26.43
N GLY A 214 -1.64 5.60 25.43
CA GLY A 214 -0.55 6.59 25.47
C GLY A 214 0.82 6.04 25.06
N ASP A 215 1.06 4.74 25.23
CA ASP A 215 2.24 4.05 24.72
C ASP A 215 1.95 2.66 24.13
N LEU A 216 0.90 2.53 23.31
CA LEU A 216 0.62 1.26 22.66
C LEU A 216 1.71 0.92 21.61
N LYS A 217 2.31 -0.27 21.74
CA LYS A 217 3.32 -0.86 20.84
C LYS A 217 3.37 -2.37 21.07
N TRP A 218 4.03 -3.13 20.18
CA TRP A 218 4.09 -4.60 20.30
C TRP A 218 4.61 -5.12 21.66
N ALA A 219 5.55 -4.41 22.29
CA ALA A 219 6.06 -4.77 23.62
C ALA A 219 5.00 -4.71 24.72
N ASN A 220 3.93 -3.94 24.51
CA ASN A 220 2.81 -3.73 25.44
C ASN A 220 1.57 -4.55 25.05
N VAL A 221 1.75 -5.54 24.17
CA VAL A 221 0.72 -6.48 23.75
C VAL A 221 1.20 -7.90 24.09
N MET A 222 0.54 -8.52 25.06
CA MET A 222 0.77 -9.92 25.43
C MET A 222 -0.14 -10.82 24.58
N VAL A 223 0.41 -11.90 24.06
CA VAL A 223 -0.31 -12.90 23.28
C VAL A 223 0.00 -14.31 23.79
N GLU A 224 -1.00 -15.18 23.81
CA GLU A 224 -0.78 -16.60 24.05
C GLU A 224 -0.44 -17.27 22.71
N PRO A 225 0.75 -17.90 22.56
CA PRO A 225 1.15 -18.49 21.29
C PRO A 225 0.10 -19.44 20.72
N ASP A 226 -0.58 -20.22 21.56
CA ASP A 226 -1.52 -21.27 21.14
C ASP A 226 -2.97 -20.84 20.98
N SER A 227 -3.27 -19.55 21.12
CA SER A 227 -4.62 -19.01 20.95
C SER A 227 -4.63 -17.82 19.99
N ASP A 228 -5.53 -17.84 19.01
CA ASP A 228 -5.67 -16.78 18.02
C ASP A 228 -6.40 -15.53 18.56
N SER A 229 -6.99 -15.62 19.76
CA SER A 229 -7.88 -14.60 20.33
C SER A 229 -7.46 -14.08 21.71
N ARG A 230 -6.48 -14.72 22.37
CA ARG A 230 -5.99 -14.30 23.69
C ARG A 230 -4.93 -13.22 23.53
N VAL A 231 -5.39 -11.98 23.68
CA VAL A 231 -4.57 -10.77 23.62
C VAL A 231 -4.84 -9.93 24.85
N THR A 232 -3.78 -9.47 25.52
CA THR A 232 -3.90 -8.57 26.67
C THR A 232 -3.00 -7.36 26.50
N LEU A 233 -3.60 -6.17 26.60
CA LEU A 233 -2.91 -4.88 26.57
C LEU A 233 -2.39 -4.55 27.97
N VAL A 234 -1.09 -4.29 28.10
CA VAL A 234 -0.40 -4.11 29.38
C VAL A 234 0.36 -2.79 29.43
N ASP A 235 0.79 -2.39 30.62
CA ASP A 235 1.58 -1.18 30.87
C ASP A 235 0.80 0.13 30.66
N TRP A 236 -0.23 0.33 31.50
CA TRP A 236 -1.17 1.45 31.40
C TRP A 236 -0.69 2.73 32.10
N GLU A 237 0.59 2.81 32.46
CA GLU A 237 1.15 3.90 33.26
C GLU A 237 1.14 5.26 32.52
N LEU A 238 1.06 5.23 31.19
CA LEU A 238 0.95 6.42 30.33
C LEU A 238 -0.47 6.69 29.82
N ALA A 239 -1.48 6.03 30.39
CA ALA A 239 -2.86 6.25 30.01
C ALA A 239 -3.28 7.72 30.22
N ALA A 240 -3.92 8.29 29.21
CA ALA A 240 -4.11 9.73 29.12
C ALA A 240 -5.44 10.08 28.46
N SER A 241 -5.87 11.33 28.62
CA SER A 241 -6.86 11.92 27.72
C SER A 241 -6.14 12.41 26.46
N GLY A 242 -6.52 11.93 25.28
CA GLY A 242 -5.74 12.17 24.08
C GLY A 242 -6.40 11.79 22.75
N ASP A 243 -5.57 11.82 21.71
CA ASP A 243 -6.00 11.52 20.34
C ASP A 243 -5.94 10.01 20.09
N PRO A 244 -7.07 9.36 19.72
CA PRO A 244 -7.08 7.94 19.40
C PRO A 244 -6.12 7.56 18.27
N ALA A 245 -5.78 8.50 17.39
CA ALA A 245 -4.82 8.26 16.31
C ALA A 245 -3.40 7.96 16.84
N TRP A 246 -3.08 8.38 18.06
CA TRP A 246 -1.78 8.15 18.68
C TRP A 246 -1.53 6.68 18.99
N ASP A 247 -2.48 6.00 19.63
CA ASP A 247 -2.34 4.57 19.95
C ASP A 247 -2.34 3.70 18.69
N VAL A 248 -3.21 4.04 17.73
CA VAL A 248 -3.26 3.36 16.42
C VAL A 248 -1.93 3.52 15.69
N ALA A 249 -1.36 4.73 15.69
CA ALA A 249 -0.06 5.00 15.12
C ALA A 249 1.08 4.22 15.80
N GLY A 250 1.03 4.06 17.14
CA GLY A 250 2.04 3.30 17.88
C GLY A 250 2.04 1.81 17.56
N MET A 251 0.86 1.23 17.36
CA MET A 251 0.75 -0.15 16.91
C MET A 251 1.26 -0.29 15.46
N LEU A 252 0.82 0.55 14.52
CA LEU A 252 1.25 0.52 13.11
C LEU A 252 2.75 0.76 12.95
N GLN A 253 3.30 1.64 13.77
CA GLN A 253 4.73 1.90 13.82
C GLN A 253 5.54 0.64 14.18
N SER A 254 5.01 -0.24 15.03
CA SER A 254 5.71 -1.48 15.43
C SER A 254 5.90 -2.43 14.23
N TYR A 255 4.94 -2.52 13.31
CA TYR A 255 5.09 -3.31 12.06
C TYR A 255 6.18 -2.72 11.16
N ILE A 256 6.21 -1.39 10.99
CA ILE A 256 7.23 -0.69 10.20
C ILE A 256 8.62 -0.92 10.78
N ALA A 257 8.78 -0.72 12.10
CA ALA A 257 10.04 -0.89 12.79
C ALA A 257 10.54 -2.33 12.72
N CYS A 258 9.68 -3.33 12.93
CA CYS A 258 10.05 -4.73 12.79
C CYS A 258 10.52 -5.05 11.36
N SER A 259 9.85 -4.52 10.33
CA SER A 259 10.29 -4.73 8.95
C SER A 259 11.65 -4.08 8.65
N ILE A 260 11.88 -2.85 9.12
CA ILE A 260 13.19 -2.20 9.00
C ILE A 260 14.24 -3.06 9.70
N GLU A 261 13.99 -3.50 10.93
CA GLU A 261 14.94 -4.31 11.70
C GLU A 261 15.30 -5.60 10.97
N ARG A 262 14.31 -6.31 10.44
CA ARG A 262 14.53 -7.54 9.67
C ARG A 262 15.26 -7.30 8.35
N SER A 263 15.05 -6.15 7.70
CA SER A 263 15.79 -5.78 6.48
C SER A 263 17.29 -5.55 6.72
N LEU A 264 17.69 -5.32 7.98
CA LEU A 264 19.09 -5.13 8.37
C LEU A 264 19.81 -6.46 8.69
N VAL A 265 19.09 -7.57 8.79
CA VAL A 265 19.63 -8.92 9.08
C VAL A 265 19.59 -9.77 7.79
N SER A 266 20.66 -10.55 7.54
CA SER A 266 20.99 -11.31 6.31
C SER A 266 19.83 -11.87 5.44
N ALA A 267 20.06 -11.89 4.12
CA ALA A 267 19.16 -12.22 3.00
C ALA A 267 18.59 -13.66 2.93
N SER A 268 18.83 -14.53 3.92
CA SER A 268 18.41 -15.94 3.86
C SER A 268 16.98 -16.20 4.33
N ASP A 269 16.36 -15.27 5.07
CA ASP A 269 14.96 -15.39 5.49
C ASP A 269 14.10 -14.40 4.70
N ARG A 270 13.23 -14.92 3.84
CA ARG A 270 12.14 -14.13 3.24
C ARG A 270 11.24 -13.65 4.37
N ALA A 271 11.44 -12.41 4.82
CA ALA A 271 10.60 -11.80 5.84
C ALA A 271 9.14 -11.76 5.32
N PRO A 272 8.16 -12.32 6.05
CA PRO A 272 6.75 -12.16 5.69
C PRO A 272 6.42 -10.68 5.61
N ASP A 273 5.68 -10.29 4.57
CA ASP A 273 5.15 -8.93 4.44
C ASP A 273 4.22 -8.64 5.63
N LEU A 274 4.66 -7.77 6.54
CA LEU A 274 3.90 -7.42 7.73
C LEU A 274 2.75 -6.44 7.41
N ARG A 275 2.64 -5.98 6.15
CA ARG A 275 1.58 -5.07 5.70
C ARG A 275 0.20 -5.66 5.90
N GLU A 276 -0.01 -6.93 5.54
CA GLU A 276 -1.30 -7.61 5.70
C GLU A 276 -1.77 -7.57 7.17
N ALA A 277 -0.87 -7.88 8.11
CA ALA A 277 -1.20 -7.84 9.54
C ALA A 277 -1.44 -6.41 10.05
N ALA A 278 -0.63 -5.44 9.60
CA ALA A 278 -0.81 -4.02 9.95
C ALA A 278 -2.17 -3.48 9.48
N ASP A 279 -2.55 -3.87 8.27
CA ASP A 279 -3.77 -3.44 7.66
C ASP A 279 -5.00 -4.10 8.31
N VAL A 280 -4.94 -5.39 8.62
CA VAL A 280 -5.99 -6.11 9.38
C VAL A 280 -6.19 -5.51 10.78
N PHE A 281 -5.11 -5.06 11.44
CA PHE A 281 -5.23 -4.30 12.68
C PHE A 281 -6.03 -3.01 12.48
N PHE A 282 -5.68 -2.21 11.47
CA PHE A 282 -6.33 -0.94 11.20
C PHE A 282 -7.80 -1.14 10.80
N GLU A 283 -8.10 -2.11 9.94
CA GLU A 283 -9.45 -2.55 9.58
C GLU A 283 -10.28 -2.87 10.81
N SER A 284 -9.80 -3.80 11.64
CA SER A 284 -10.53 -4.24 12.82
C SER A 284 -10.79 -3.08 13.78
N TYR A 285 -9.82 -2.17 13.94
CA TYR A 285 -10.02 -0.94 14.70
C TYR A 285 -11.14 -0.08 14.11
N THR A 286 -11.10 0.21 12.80
CA THR A 286 -12.12 1.07 12.15
C THR A 286 -13.51 0.44 12.17
N GLN A 287 -13.61 -0.88 12.00
CA GLN A 287 -14.87 -1.64 12.04
C GLN A 287 -15.54 -1.59 13.42
N HIS A 288 -14.74 -1.67 14.49
CA HIS A 288 -15.26 -1.72 15.86
C HIS A 288 -15.34 -0.33 16.51
N CYS A 289 -14.77 0.71 15.90
CA CYS A 289 -14.85 2.08 16.41
C CYS A 289 -16.25 2.67 16.16
N ARG A 290 -16.85 3.28 17.19
CA ARG A 290 -18.17 3.95 17.08
C ARG A 290 -18.11 5.27 16.31
N VAL A 291 -16.92 5.85 16.18
CA VAL A 291 -16.70 7.09 15.44
C VAL A 291 -16.13 6.75 14.07
N ARG A 292 -16.70 7.35 13.02
CA ARG A 292 -16.22 7.18 11.65
C ARG A 292 -14.76 7.60 11.52
N CYS A 293 -13.91 6.67 11.10
CA CYS A 293 -12.51 6.94 10.75
C CYS A 293 -12.45 7.46 9.31
N ASP A 294 -12.49 8.77 9.15
CA ASP A 294 -12.40 9.45 7.85
C ASP A 294 -10.94 9.65 7.40
N THR A 295 -10.77 10.27 6.23
CA THR A 295 -9.44 10.59 5.68
C THR A 295 -8.63 11.49 6.59
N VAL A 296 -9.27 12.37 7.36
CA VAL A 296 -8.61 13.27 8.32
C VAL A 296 -8.08 12.50 9.53
N PHE A 297 -8.80 11.46 10.00
CA PHE A 297 -8.29 10.54 11.00
C PHE A 297 -7.08 9.76 10.47
N ALA A 298 -7.19 9.17 9.27
CA ALA A 298 -6.08 8.42 8.65
C ALA A 298 -4.83 9.29 8.45
N GLU A 299 -4.98 10.55 8.02
CA GLU A 299 -3.87 11.50 7.93
C GLU A 299 -3.19 11.74 9.28
N ARG A 300 -3.97 11.91 10.37
CA ARG A 300 -3.39 12.03 11.71
C ARG A 300 -2.65 10.76 12.12
N VAL A 301 -3.20 9.58 11.86
CA VAL A 301 -2.52 8.31 12.17
C VAL A 301 -1.20 8.21 11.40
N HIS A 302 -1.18 8.54 10.10
CA HIS A 302 0.04 8.55 9.29
C HIS A 302 1.10 9.51 9.86
N ARG A 303 0.71 10.75 10.16
CA ARG A 303 1.62 11.75 10.72
C ARG A 303 2.13 11.38 12.11
N PHE A 304 1.27 10.85 12.97
CA PHE A 304 1.66 10.38 14.30
C PHE A 304 2.50 9.10 14.23
N CYS A 305 2.31 8.25 13.23
CA CYS A 305 3.15 7.08 13.00
C CYS A 305 4.59 7.49 12.68
N ALA A 306 4.77 8.54 11.87
CA ALA A 306 6.08 9.15 11.65
C ALA A 306 6.70 9.69 12.96
N SER A 307 5.92 10.37 13.80
CA SER A 307 6.38 10.78 15.15
C SER A 307 6.74 9.58 16.05
N ARG A 308 5.99 8.48 16.01
CA ARG A 308 6.30 7.26 16.77
C ARG A 308 7.59 6.61 16.30
N LEU A 309 7.92 6.64 15.00
CA LEU A 309 9.21 6.13 14.48
C LEU A 309 10.39 6.90 15.09
N ILE A 310 10.26 8.23 15.19
CA ILE A 310 11.24 9.08 15.87
C ILE A 310 11.33 8.72 17.36
N GLN A 311 10.19 8.47 18.01
CA GLN A 311 10.16 8.02 19.40
C GLN A 311 10.94 6.72 19.59
N THR A 312 10.71 5.72 18.74
CA THR A 312 11.43 4.44 18.79
C THR A 312 12.92 4.59 18.55
N ALA A 313 13.34 5.46 17.62
CA ALA A 313 14.76 5.76 17.43
C ALA A 313 15.39 6.32 18.71
N MET A 314 14.68 7.24 19.40
CA MET A 314 15.13 7.80 20.68
C MET A 314 15.18 6.76 21.82
N GLU A 315 14.19 5.86 21.90
CA GLU A 315 14.10 4.83 22.94
C GLU A 315 15.13 3.71 22.76
N ARG A 316 15.41 3.29 21.52
CA ARG A 316 16.31 2.17 21.22
C ARG A 316 17.76 2.48 21.59
N ASP A 317 18.26 3.65 21.21
CA ASP A 317 19.65 4.04 21.52
C ASP A 317 19.85 4.43 22.99
N PHE A 318 18.76 4.74 23.71
CA PHE A 318 18.78 4.83 25.17
C PHE A 318 19.03 3.47 25.84
N GLN A 319 18.51 2.37 25.27
CA GLN A 319 18.63 1.02 25.81
C GLN A 319 20.00 0.36 25.55
N LEU A 320 20.74 0.80 24.51
CA LEU A 320 22.04 0.21 24.12
C LEU A 320 23.26 0.79 24.87
N ASN A 321 23.08 1.73 25.80
CA ASN A 321 24.15 2.28 26.64
C ASN A 321 24.62 1.31 27.74
N THR A 322 24.95 0.07 27.37
CA THR A 322 25.75 -0.84 28.19
C THR A 322 27.23 -0.44 28.00
N PRO A 323 28.02 -0.20 29.06
CA PRO A 323 29.42 0.18 28.90
C PRO A 323 30.21 -0.94 28.20
N GLY A 324 30.75 -0.68 27.00
CA GLY A 324 31.85 -1.51 26.48
C GLY A 324 31.92 -1.78 24.97
N VAL A 325 30.91 -1.54 24.14
CA VAL A 325 31.00 -1.90 22.70
C VAL A 325 30.28 -0.90 21.78
N PHE A 326 31.04 -0.32 20.84
CA PHE A 326 30.68 0.58 19.73
C PHE A 326 30.52 2.11 20.00
N SER A 327 30.84 2.87 18.94
CA SER A 327 31.06 4.32 18.87
C SER A 327 29.94 5.16 19.52
N VAL A 328 30.30 5.89 20.59
CA VAL A 328 29.40 6.60 21.52
C VAL A 328 28.73 7.85 20.90
N ASN A 329 29.05 8.22 19.65
CA ASN A 329 28.71 9.54 19.08
C ASN A 329 27.81 9.54 17.83
N THR A 330 27.36 8.39 17.31
CA THR A 330 26.56 8.33 16.07
C THR A 330 25.33 7.42 16.25
N PRO A 331 24.12 7.83 15.80
CA PRO A 331 22.94 6.96 15.85
C PRO A 331 23.17 5.64 15.11
N GLY A 332 22.64 4.53 15.65
CA GLY A 332 22.73 3.23 14.99
C GLY A 332 22.05 3.21 13.62
N VAL A 333 22.46 2.30 12.73
CA VAL A 333 21.89 2.16 11.37
C VAL A 333 20.36 1.99 11.41
N PHE A 334 19.85 1.28 12.41
CA PHE A 334 18.41 1.13 12.65
C PHE A 334 17.72 2.48 12.94
N SER A 335 18.25 3.26 13.88
CA SER A 335 17.73 4.58 14.25
C SER A 335 17.74 5.55 13.06
N LEU A 336 18.80 5.54 12.24
CA LEU A 336 18.88 6.36 11.02
C LEU A 336 17.80 5.96 9.99
N ARG A 337 17.55 4.66 9.79
CA ARG A 337 16.48 4.18 8.89
C ARG A 337 15.09 4.59 9.36
N LEU A 338 14.83 4.59 10.67
CA LEU A 338 13.57 5.08 11.24
C LEU A 338 13.38 6.59 10.98
N ILE A 339 14.44 7.40 11.16
CA ILE A 339 14.41 8.84 10.91
C ILE A 339 14.19 9.13 9.42
N GLU A 340 14.93 8.46 8.53
CA GLU A 340 14.75 8.55 7.07
C GLU A 340 13.32 8.19 6.68
N LYS A 341 12.77 7.13 7.28
CA LYS A 341 11.40 6.70 7.01
C LYS A 341 10.38 7.74 7.46
N SER A 342 10.55 8.32 8.65
CA SER A 342 9.72 9.42 9.15
C SER A 342 9.79 10.63 8.22
N ARG A 343 10.98 11.01 7.74
CA ARG A 343 11.16 12.11 6.78
C ARG A 343 10.38 11.85 5.49
N ASN A 344 10.49 10.67 4.93
CA ASN A 344 9.76 10.31 3.71
C ASN A 344 8.24 10.34 3.90
N MET A 345 7.75 9.98 5.10
CA MET A 345 6.33 10.05 5.43
C MET A 345 5.80 11.49 5.57
N LEU A 346 6.64 12.45 5.99
CA LEU A 346 6.18 13.81 6.32
C LEU A 346 6.57 14.90 5.31
N CYS A 347 7.74 14.79 4.68
CA CYS A 347 8.38 15.90 3.95
C CYS A 347 8.30 15.78 2.42
N GLN A 348 7.74 14.70 1.88
CA GLN A 348 7.49 14.61 0.44
C GLN A 348 6.22 15.41 0.09
N PRO A 349 6.24 16.29 -0.92
CA PRO A 349 5.26 17.38 -1.05
C PRO A 349 3.85 16.91 -1.49
N PHE A 350 2.83 17.44 -0.79
CA PHE A 350 1.47 17.65 -1.31
C PHE A 350 1.46 18.99 -2.08
N ALA A 351 1.35 18.99 -3.41
CA ALA A 351 1.28 20.23 -4.21
C ALA A 351 -0.17 20.68 -4.46
N ARG A 352 -0.48 21.95 -4.16
CA ARG A 352 -1.75 22.66 -4.46
C ARG A 352 -1.54 23.75 -5.53
N PRO A 353 -2.63 24.20 -6.21
CA PRO A 353 -2.62 24.46 -7.65
C PRO A 353 -2.51 25.94 -8.05
N GLY A 354 -1.87 26.17 -9.21
CA GLY A 354 -2.00 27.41 -9.99
C GLY A 354 -3.04 27.22 -11.09
N LEU A 355 -4.10 28.05 -11.09
CA LEU A 355 -5.10 28.13 -12.15
C LEU A 355 -4.49 28.79 -13.40
N HIS A 356 -4.43 28.07 -14.52
CA HIS A 356 -4.42 28.69 -15.85
C HIS A 356 -5.57 28.12 -16.68
N ARG A 357 -6.57 28.97 -16.93
CA ARG A 357 -7.56 28.75 -17.99
C ARG A 357 -6.90 29.08 -19.32
N SER A 358 -6.98 28.18 -20.29
CA SER A 358 -6.83 28.54 -21.70
C SER A 358 -7.85 27.82 -22.55
N THR A 359 -8.50 28.62 -23.39
CA THR A 359 -9.48 28.33 -24.42
C THR A 359 -8.86 27.67 -25.64
N ALA A 360 -9.46 26.61 -26.17
CA ALA A 360 -9.28 26.23 -27.57
C ALA A 360 -10.53 25.50 -28.10
N ARG A 361 -11.19 26.12 -29.08
CA ARG A 361 -12.27 25.53 -29.89
C ARG A 361 -11.66 24.53 -30.89
N SER A 362 -12.26 23.34 -31.04
CA SER A 362 -11.91 22.41 -32.12
C SER A 362 -12.64 22.78 -33.42
N LYS A 363 -11.92 22.68 -34.54
CA LYS A 363 -12.49 22.61 -35.89
C LYS A 363 -12.86 21.15 -36.17
N SER A 364 -14.01 20.95 -36.82
CA SER A 364 -14.45 19.69 -37.42
C SER A 364 -13.57 19.34 -38.62
N GLN A 365 -13.16 18.08 -38.74
CA GLN A 365 -12.62 17.50 -39.97
C GLN A 365 -13.44 16.26 -40.33
N ASP A 366 -13.76 16.20 -41.61
CA ASP A 366 -14.56 15.20 -42.30
C ASP A 366 -13.91 13.80 -42.30
N GLU A 367 -14.75 12.76 -42.43
CA GLU A 367 -14.36 11.34 -42.44
C GLU A 367 -13.60 10.95 -43.72
N GLU A 368 -12.27 10.98 -43.70
CA GLU A 368 -11.42 10.28 -44.67
C GLU A 368 -11.28 8.79 -44.29
N ALA A 369 -11.44 7.88 -45.26
CA ALA A 369 -11.29 6.44 -45.08
C ALA A 369 -9.85 6.07 -44.69
N GLN A 370 -9.68 5.29 -43.61
CA GLN A 370 -8.35 4.90 -43.12
C GLN A 370 -7.64 3.95 -44.11
N PRO A 371 -6.33 4.16 -44.39
CA PRO A 371 -5.55 3.30 -45.27
C PRO A 371 -5.44 1.86 -44.72
N CYS A 372 -5.39 0.87 -45.62
CA CYS A 372 -5.35 -0.54 -45.23
C CYS A 372 -4.07 -0.87 -44.43
N LEU A 373 -4.11 -1.94 -43.62
CA LEU A 373 -3.00 -2.31 -42.73
C LEU A 373 -1.68 -2.48 -43.50
N ARG A 374 -1.72 -3.13 -44.67
CA ARG A 374 -0.54 -3.37 -45.52
C ARG A 374 0.12 -2.08 -45.98
N ASP A 375 -0.67 -1.08 -46.39
CA ASP A 375 -0.14 0.22 -46.80
C ASP A 375 0.55 0.93 -45.64
N ARG A 376 -0.05 0.86 -44.44
CA ARG A 376 0.54 1.42 -43.22
C ARG A 376 1.86 0.72 -42.86
N LEU A 377 1.95 -0.60 -43.01
CA LEU A 377 3.18 -1.36 -42.77
C LEU A 377 4.28 -1.02 -43.78
N LEU A 378 3.95 -0.90 -45.06
CA LEU A 378 4.90 -0.42 -46.08
C LEU A 378 5.39 0.99 -45.76
N ALA A 379 4.49 1.86 -45.30
CA ALA A 379 4.83 3.22 -44.94
C ALA A 379 5.77 3.25 -43.72
N ILE A 380 5.58 2.38 -42.73
CA ILE A 380 6.48 2.23 -41.58
C ILE A 380 7.87 1.75 -42.04
N ALA A 381 7.92 0.73 -42.90
CA ALA A 381 9.18 0.18 -43.42
C ALA A 381 9.98 1.22 -44.21
N LYS A 382 9.31 2.05 -45.03
CA LYS A 382 9.95 3.16 -45.76
C LYS A 382 10.59 4.23 -44.86
N ARG A 383 10.15 4.34 -43.60
CA ARG A 383 10.65 5.32 -42.64
C ARG A 383 11.81 4.79 -41.79
N LEU A 384 12.10 3.51 -41.86
CA LEU A 384 13.15 2.87 -41.08
C LEU A 384 14.40 2.71 -41.93
N GLU A 385 15.54 3.18 -41.43
CA GLU A 385 16.86 2.90 -42.00
C GLU A 385 17.72 2.22 -40.92
N ILE A 386 18.21 1.01 -41.19
CA ILE A 386 19.16 0.34 -40.31
C ILE A 386 20.57 0.78 -40.73
N VAL A 387 21.29 1.46 -39.83
CA VAL A 387 22.61 2.03 -40.11
C VAL A 387 23.71 1.07 -39.68
N SER A 388 23.54 0.39 -38.55
CA SER A 388 24.46 -0.62 -38.01
C SER A 388 23.77 -1.48 -36.96
N ASP A 389 24.47 -2.47 -36.41
CA ASP A 389 23.99 -3.33 -35.31
C ASP A 389 23.63 -2.57 -34.01
N CYS A 390 23.97 -1.28 -33.91
CA CYS A 390 23.69 -0.44 -32.76
C CYS A 390 23.00 0.89 -33.12
N THR A 391 22.69 1.13 -34.40
CA THR A 391 22.15 2.42 -34.85
C THR A 391 21.09 2.23 -35.91
N PHE A 392 19.95 2.90 -35.75
CA PHE A 392 18.92 3.01 -36.78
C PHE A 392 18.35 4.42 -36.83
N ALA A 393 17.79 4.82 -37.96
CA ALA A 393 16.99 6.03 -38.07
C ALA A 393 15.53 5.68 -38.31
N PHE A 394 14.62 6.39 -37.65
CA PHE A 394 13.18 6.27 -37.91
C PHE A 394 12.59 7.64 -38.18
N SER A 395 12.01 7.81 -39.37
CA SER A 395 11.50 9.11 -39.86
C SER A 395 12.55 10.23 -39.76
N GLY A 396 13.80 9.92 -40.13
CA GLY A 396 14.93 10.84 -40.08
C GLY A 396 15.53 11.10 -38.69
N LYS A 397 14.93 10.60 -37.60
CA LYS A 397 15.51 10.68 -36.26
C LYS A 397 16.46 9.51 -36.02
N VAL A 398 17.71 9.80 -35.73
CA VAL A 398 18.74 8.79 -35.41
C VAL A 398 18.59 8.30 -33.96
N HIS A 399 18.62 6.99 -33.79
CA HIS A 399 18.59 6.28 -32.52
C HIS A 399 19.87 5.45 -32.38
N GLN A 400 20.68 5.78 -31.37
CA GLN A 400 21.90 5.04 -31.05
C GLN A 400 21.67 4.21 -29.79
N VAL A 401 21.94 2.92 -29.89
CA VAL A 401 21.77 1.94 -28.82
C VAL A 401 23.11 1.72 -28.15
N ASP A 402 23.21 2.06 -26.86
CA ASP A 402 24.42 1.84 -26.08
C ASP A 402 24.56 0.35 -25.69
N PRO A 403 25.62 -0.35 -26.13
CA PRO A 403 25.85 -1.75 -25.78
C PRO A 403 26.04 -1.97 -24.27
N ALA A 404 26.38 -0.94 -23.48
CA ALA A 404 26.58 -1.05 -22.03
C ALA A 404 25.28 -0.94 -21.22
N VAL A 405 24.21 -0.37 -21.80
CA VAL A 405 22.93 -0.21 -21.11
C VAL A 405 22.15 -1.53 -21.13
N ALA A 406 21.58 -1.91 -19.97
CA ALA A 406 20.75 -3.11 -19.86
C ALA A 406 19.49 -2.98 -20.73
N SER A 407 19.03 -4.08 -21.33
CA SER A 407 17.79 -4.06 -22.11
C SER A 407 16.61 -3.68 -21.20
N PRO A 408 15.78 -2.70 -21.59
CA PRO A 408 14.59 -2.34 -20.82
C PRO A 408 13.47 -3.40 -20.86
N LEU A 409 13.60 -4.44 -21.70
CA LEU A 409 12.57 -5.47 -21.92
C LEU A 409 13.01 -6.88 -21.49
N GLN A 410 14.28 -7.11 -21.11
CA GLN A 410 14.81 -8.42 -20.74
C GLN A 410 15.69 -8.40 -19.47
N GLY A 411 15.63 -9.47 -18.67
CA GLY A 411 16.39 -9.64 -17.42
C GLY A 411 17.74 -10.39 -17.53
N SER A 412 18.24 -10.63 -18.74
CA SER A 412 19.52 -11.32 -19.03
C SER A 412 20.40 -10.53 -20.00
N PRO A 413 21.71 -10.82 -20.13
CA PRO A 413 22.59 -10.07 -21.03
C PRO A 413 22.20 -10.29 -22.50
N ALA A 414 21.51 -9.31 -23.08
CA ALA A 414 21.10 -9.29 -24.48
C ALA A 414 22.28 -8.98 -25.42
N THR A 415 22.33 -9.66 -26.56
CA THR A 415 23.25 -9.37 -27.67
C THR A 415 23.00 -7.95 -28.24
N PRO A 416 23.98 -7.32 -28.92
CA PRO A 416 23.78 -6.00 -29.55
C PRO A 416 22.55 -5.96 -30.47
N ARG A 417 22.34 -7.03 -31.25
CA ARG A 417 21.18 -7.19 -32.15
C ARG A 417 19.85 -7.26 -31.39
N GLU A 418 19.79 -7.95 -30.26
CA GLU A 418 18.58 -7.99 -29.41
C GLU A 418 18.28 -6.63 -28.79
N LYS A 419 19.31 -5.86 -28.39
CA LYS A 419 19.13 -4.49 -27.90
C LYS A 419 18.63 -3.55 -28.99
N LEU A 420 19.09 -3.71 -30.23
CA LEU A 420 18.58 -2.99 -31.39
C LEU A 420 17.09 -3.30 -31.61
N ILE A 421 16.69 -4.58 -31.55
CA ILE A 421 15.30 -5.01 -31.64
C ILE A 421 14.45 -4.37 -30.53
N ASP A 422 14.93 -4.34 -29.29
CA ASP A 422 14.21 -3.75 -28.16
C ASP A 422 14.02 -2.23 -28.33
N ALA A 423 15.06 -1.52 -28.77
CA ALA A 423 14.99 -0.09 -29.04
C ALA A 423 14.03 0.22 -30.20
N LEU A 424 14.12 -0.54 -31.29
CA LEU A 424 13.21 -0.41 -32.43
C LEU A 424 11.77 -0.76 -32.04
N THR A 425 11.57 -1.77 -31.20
CA THR A 425 10.24 -2.15 -30.67
C THR A 425 9.57 -0.96 -29.99
N LEU A 426 10.30 -0.21 -29.14
CA LEU A 426 9.75 0.97 -28.47
C LEU A 426 9.45 2.10 -29.46
N VAL A 427 10.30 2.31 -30.46
CA VAL A 427 10.05 3.33 -31.51
C VAL A 427 8.82 2.98 -32.34
N VAL A 428 8.72 1.74 -32.83
CA VAL A 428 7.54 1.24 -33.55
C VAL A 428 6.30 1.36 -32.67
N TYR A 429 6.40 1.03 -31.38
CA TYR A 429 5.28 1.13 -30.46
C TYR A 429 4.77 2.57 -30.32
N PHE A 430 5.65 3.53 -30.01
CA PHE A 430 5.23 4.92 -29.76
C PHE A 430 4.90 5.70 -31.04
N SER A 431 5.59 5.40 -32.16
CA SER A 431 5.50 6.18 -33.40
C SER A 431 4.59 5.56 -34.46
N ALA A 432 4.20 4.28 -34.33
CA ALA A 432 3.39 3.60 -35.34
C ALA A 432 2.22 2.80 -34.76
N TYR A 433 2.39 2.13 -33.60
CA TYR A 433 1.27 1.44 -32.96
C TYR A 433 0.33 2.43 -32.27
N CYS A 434 0.89 3.35 -31.47
CA CYS A 434 0.13 4.30 -30.67
C CYS A 434 -0.40 5.50 -31.48
N ARG A 435 0.14 5.76 -32.67
CA ARG A 435 -0.10 6.97 -33.48
C ARG A 435 0.14 6.65 -34.95
N ASP A 436 -0.32 7.50 -35.87
CA ASP A 436 0.17 7.39 -37.24
C ASP A 436 1.57 7.99 -37.38
N PRO A 437 2.48 7.37 -38.16
CA PRO A 437 3.84 7.86 -38.35
C PRO A 437 3.96 9.26 -38.96
N ASP A 438 2.89 9.75 -39.59
CA ASP A 438 2.80 11.09 -40.18
C ASP A 438 2.43 12.19 -39.17
N GLU A 439 2.02 11.81 -37.96
CA GLU A 439 1.71 12.77 -36.92
C GLU A 439 2.99 13.36 -36.30
N ALA A 440 2.91 14.60 -35.81
CA ALA A 440 4.04 15.27 -35.19
C ALA A 440 4.64 14.45 -34.03
N PRO A 441 5.99 14.46 -33.85
CA PRO A 441 6.66 13.66 -32.85
C PRO A 441 6.10 13.88 -31.46
N TYR A 442 5.81 12.78 -30.78
CA TYR A 442 5.28 12.78 -29.43
C TYR A 442 6.41 12.57 -28.42
N SER A 443 6.80 13.62 -27.71
CA SER A 443 7.78 13.51 -26.62
C SER A 443 7.08 13.44 -25.27
N VAL A 444 7.31 12.34 -24.55
CA VAL A 444 6.99 12.24 -23.13
C VAL A 444 8.24 12.61 -22.34
N PRO A 445 8.21 13.66 -21.50
CA PRO A 445 9.33 13.98 -20.62
C PRO A 445 9.65 12.80 -19.70
N ALA A 446 10.93 12.48 -19.51
CA ALA A 446 11.35 11.36 -18.66
C ALA A 446 11.05 11.58 -17.16
N ASP A 447 10.85 12.84 -16.79
CA ASP A 447 10.52 13.34 -15.45
C ASP A 447 9.01 13.56 -15.24
N LEU A 448 8.17 13.14 -16.19
CA LEU A 448 6.73 13.34 -16.11
C LEU A 448 6.16 12.58 -14.90
N MET A 449 5.56 13.29 -13.95
CA MET A 449 4.85 12.67 -12.82
C MET A 449 3.35 12.57 -13.11
N PRO A 450 2.58 11.69 -12.44
CA PRO A 450 1.12 11.73 -12.51
C PRO A 450 0.59 13.14 -12.21
N ASP A 451 -0.39 13.63 -12.97
CA ASP A 451 -1.02 14.92 -12.70
C ASP A 451 -2.12 14.73 -11.65
N PRO A 452 -1.97 15.25 -10.42
CA PRO A 452 -2.94 15.01 -9.36
C PRO A 452 -4.34 15.55 -9.67
N TRP A 453 -4.43 16.68 -10.40
CA TRP A 453 -5.71 17.24 -10.82
C TRP A 453 -6.38 16.34 -11.85
N PHE A 454 -5.61 15.87 -12.83
CA PHE A 454 -6.11 14.98 -13.87
C PHE A 454 -6.60 13.65 -13.30
N VAL A 455 -5.81 13.02 -12.41
CA VAL A 455 -6.19 11.80 -11.69
C VAL A 455 -7.48 12.04 -10.89
N GLU A 456 -7.64 13.20 -10.26
CA GLU A 456 -8.85 13.56 -9.53
C GLU A 456 -10.07 13.73 -10.44
N GLN A 457 -9.90 14.28 -11.65
CA GLN A 457 -10.99 14.33 -12.62
C GLN A 457 -11.36 12.93 -13.15
N LEU A 458 -10.38 12.05 -13.41
CA LEU A 458 -10.64 10.64 -13.76
C LEU A 458 -11.41 9.90 -12.65
N SER A 459 -11.01 10.15 -11.40
CA SER A 459 -11.70 9.65 -10.21
C SER A 459 -13.15 10.16 -10.15
N ARG A 460 -13.39 11.45 -10.32
CA ARG A 460 -14.76 12.01 -10.32
C ARG A 460 -15.64 11.49 -11.45
N ALA A 461 -15.06 11.27 -12.61
CA ALA A 461 -15.74 10.66 -13.75
C ALA A 461 -16.19 9.24 -13.45
N ASN A 462 -15.36 8.44 -12.77
CA ASN A 462 -15.66 7.05 -12.42
C ASN A 462 -16.95 6.93 -11.57
N GLN A 463 -17.94 6.20 -12.09
CA GLN A 463 -19.24 6.00 -11.42
C GLN A 463 -19.31 4.69 -10.61
N THR A 464 -18.23 3.92 -10.51
CA THR A 464 -18.17 2.71 -9.69
C THR A 464 -18.19 3.06 -8.20
N ARG A 465 -19.05 2.42 -7.41
CA ARG A 465 -19.18 2.61 -5.96
C ARG A 465 -18.26 1.74 -5.11
N GLY A 466 -17.60 0.77 -5.74
CA GLY A 466 -16.88 -0.33 -5.09
C GLY A 466 -17.84 -1.46 -4.71
N THR A 467 -17.34 -2.69 -4.59
CA THR A 467 -18.15 -3.86 -4.19
C THR A 467 -17.42 -4.71 -3.16
N SER A 468 -18.15 -5.46 -2.33
CA SER A 468 -17.58 -6.38 -1.34
C SER A 468 -17.90 -7.82 -1.74
N GLY A 469 -16.92 -8.72 -1.71
CA GLY A 469 -17.12 -10.14 -2.02
C GLY A 469 -16.04 -11.06 -1.44
N PRO A 470 -16.29 -12.38 -1.36
CA PRO A 470 -15.36 -13.35 -0.77
C PRO A 470 -14.08 -13.46 -1.61
N ALA A 471 -12.93 -13.54 -0.91
CA ALA A 471 -11.60 -13.56 -1.51
C ALA A 471 -11.35 -14.86 -2.29
N TRP A 472 -11.30 -14.79 -3.63
CA TRP A 472 -10.80 -15.86 -4.49
C TRP A 472 -9.85 -15.31 -5.56
N GLY A 473 -8.59 -15.78 -5.54
CA GLY A 473 -7.72 -15.93 -6.72
C GLY A 473 -6.86 -14.73 -7.17
N PRO A 474 -5.51 -14.85 -7.22
CA PRO A 474 -4.56 -13.79 -7.58
C PRO A 474 -4.27 -13.67 -9.09
N THR A 475 -5.26 -13.83 -9.98
CA THR A 475 -4.97 -13.89 -11.44
C THR A 475 -5.66 -12.82 -12.29
N TRP A 476 -6.63 -12.07 -11.77
CA TRP A 476 -7.30 -11.00 -12.53
C TRP A 476 -6.57 -9.66 -12.51
N GLN A 477 -5.78 -9.40 -11.47
CA GLN A 477 -5.29 -8.03 -11.22
C GLN A 477 -4.01 -7.67 -11.96
N GLY A 478 -3.23 -8.62 -12.51
CA GLY A 478 -2.05 -8.31 -13.31
C GLY A 478 -1.06 -7.33 -12.65
N LEU A 479 -1.11 -7.21 -11.32
CA LEU A 479 -0.12 -6.49 -10.55
C LEU A 479 1.11 -7.41 -10.52
N PRO A 480 2.28 -6.97 -11.02
CA PRO A 480 3.50 -7.64 -10.63
C PRO A 480 3.56 -7.56 -9.12
N VAL A 481 3.72 -8.70 -8.46
CA VAL A 481 4.24 -8.75 -7.09
C VAL A 481 5.59 -8.06 -7.16
N ARG A 482 5.64 -6.77 -6.82
CA ARG A 482 6.90 -6.04 -6.67
C ARG A 482 7.60 -6.63 -5.46
N GLN A 483 8.54 -7.52 -5.71
CA GLN A 483 9.64 -7.78 -4.79
C GLN A 483 10.49 -6.50 -4.71
N GLY A 484 10.62 -5.95 -3.51
CA GLY A 484 11.51 -4.82 -3.24
C GLY A 484 10.89 -3.78 -2.32
N LEU A 485 11.39 -3.74 -1.09
CA LEU A 485 11.12 -2.74 -0.05
C LEU A 485 11.22 -1.31 -0.63
N ASN A 486 10.10 -0.59 -0.71
CA ASN A 486 10.06 0.86 -0.52
C ASN A 486 8.62 1.36 -0.28
N GLU A 487 8.50 2.39 0.56
CA GLU A 487 7.31 3.26 0.75
C GLU A 487 6.12 2.73 1.56
N TRP A 488 6.32 2.31 2.83
CA TRP A 488 5.21 2.30 3.83
C TRP A 488 4.44 3.63 3.84
N GLN A 489 3.33 3.69 3.11
CA GLN A 489 2.21 4.60 3.26
C GLN A 489 1.03 3.72 3.69
N MET A 490 0.30 4.13 4.72
CA MET A 490 -0.85 3.37 5.21
C MET A 490 -2.05 3.68 4.34
N HIS A 491 -2.68 2.63 3.81
CA HIS A 491 -3.99 2.72 3.18
C HIS A 491 -4.98 2.01 4.12
N PRO A 492 -6.19 2.54 4.33
CA PRO A 492 -7.25 1.75 4.95
C PRO A 492 -7.42 0.46 4.14
N LEU A 493 -7.31 -0.73 4.74
CA LEU A 493 -7.76 -1.93 4.03
C LEU A 493 -9.27 -2.12 4.21
N ASP A 494 -9.80 -2.79 3.21
CA ASP A 494 -11.18 -3.01 2.91
C ASP A 494 -11.48 -4.51 3.13
N VAL A 495 -12.64 -4.83 3.72
CA VAL A 495 -13.45 -6.02 3.39
C VAL A 495 -13.39 -6.24 1.89
N ILE A 496 -12.46 -7.04 1.32
CA ILE A 496 -11.91 -6.84 -0.07
C ILE A 496 -12.91 -6.07 -0.91
N GLY A 497 -12.81 -4.77 -0.72
CA GLY A 497 -13.58 -3.83 -1.45
C GLY A 497 -12.87 -3.93 -2.76
N LEU A 498 -13.52 -4.41 -3.81
CA LEU A 498 -13.03 -4.04 -5.12
C LEU A 498 -12.99 -2.52 -5.10
N LYS A 499 -11.79 -1.98 -4.90
CA LYS A 499 -11.55 -0.55 -4.94
C LYS A 499 -12.17 -0.10 -6.24
N ARG A 500 -12.95 0.97 -6.21
CA ARG A 500 -13.52 1.52 -7.45
C ARG A 500 -12.42 1.91 -8.45
N GLU A 501 -11.20 2.14 -7.98
CA GLU A 501 -10.06 2.59 -8.77
C GLU A 501 -8.71 2.31 -8.10
N ASP A 502 -7.64 2.35 -8.89
CA ASP A 502 -6.25 2.44 -8.45
C ASP A 502 -5.60 3.67 -9.10
N ARG A 503 -5.08 4.56 -8.28
CA ARG A 503 -4.53 5.87 -8.67
C ARG A 503 -3.00 5.91 -8.65
N THR A 504 -2.35 4.90 -8.07
CA THR A 504 -0.92 4.95 -7.71
C THR A 504 -0.14 3.67 -8.01
N GLY A 505 -0.81 2.54 -8.28
CA GLY A 505 -0.17 1.22 -8.38
C GLY A 505 0.79 1.06 -9.56
N LEU A 506 0.59 1.79 -10.66
CA LEU A 506 1.58 1.90 -11.73
C LEU A 506 1.84 3.36 -12.11
N PRO A 507 3.11 3.77 -12.25
CA PRO A 507 3.45 5.09 -12.78
C PRO A 507 2.74 5.31 -14.11
N TYR A 508 2.21 6.51 -14.31
CA TYR A 508 1.50 6.94 -15.54
C TYR A 508 0.08 6.39 -15.76
N TYR A 509 -0.41 5.46 -14.92
CA TYR A 509 -1.72 4.85 -15.11
C TYR A 509 -2.70 5.17 -13.98
N TYR A 510 -3.96 5.22 -14.36
CA TYR A 510 -5.15 5.22 -13.52
C TYR A 510 -5.99 4.01 -13.91
N PHE A 511 -6.45 3.24 -12.94
CA PHE A 511 -7.35 2.11 -13.19
C PHE A 511 -8.71 2.37 -12.57
N ALA A 512 -9.77 1.95 -13.25
CA ALA A 512 -11.12 1.84 -12.68
C ALA A 512 -11.58 0.39 -12.72
N PHE A 513 -12.28 -0.07 -11.69
CA PHE A 513 -12.72 -1.45 -11.57
C PHE A 513 -14.25 -1.53 -11.55
N SER A 514 -14.81 -2.67 -11.93
CA SER A 514 -16.24 -2.94 -11.91
C SER A 514 -16.80 -3.17 -10.51
N GLU A 515 -18.09 -2.93 -10.33
CA GLU A 515 -18.87 -3.35 -9.14
C GLU A 515 -19.23 -4.85 -9.18
N THR A 516 -19.06 -5.50 -10.34
CA THR A 516 -19.33 -6.92 -10.52
C THR A 516 -18.02 -7.69 -10.59
N LEU A 517 -17.92 -8.77 -9.79
CA LEU A 517 -16.77 -9.67 -9.81
C LEU A 517 -16.77 -10.53 -11.07
N PRO A 518 -15.60 -10.80 -11.66
CA PRO A 518 -15.44 -11.88 -12.62
C PRO A 518 -15.87 -13.24 -12.04
N ARG A 519 -16.24 -14.19 -12.90
CA ARG A 519 -16.44 -15.59 -12.44
C ARG A 519 -15.08 -16.30 -12.39
N GLU A 520 -14.91 -17.21 -11.43
CA GLU A 520 -13.64 -17.88 -11.11
C GLU A 520 -12.82 -18.36 -12.32
N CYS A 521 -11.50 -18.15 -12.22
CA CYS A 521 -10.40 -18.99 -12.73
C CYS A 521 -10.46 -19.52 -14.17
N GLU A 522 -10.35 -18.65 -15.16
CA GLU A 522 -9.56 -18.97 -16.37
C GLU A 522 -8.62 -17.80 -16.66
N GLY A 523 -7.35 -17.95 -16.27
CA GLY A 523 -6.33 -16.96 -16.57
C GLY A 523 -6.19 -16.77 -18.08
N GLY A 524 -6.48 -15.57 -18.56
CA GLY A 524 -6.10 -15.12 -19.90
C GLY A 524 -7.19 -15.14 -20.98
N ASN A 525 -8.48 -15.01 -20.64
CA ASN A 525 -9.56 -14.89 -21.63
C ASN A 525 -10.24 -13.51 -21.62
N HIS A 526 -9.45 -12.45 -21.83
CA HIS A 526 -9.93 -11.07 -21.86
C HIS A 526 -9.85 -10.47 -23.25
N VAL A 527 -10.70 -9.48 -23.49
CA VAL A 527 -10.68 -8.65 -24.68
C VAL A 527 -10.45 -7.20 -24.27
N ARG A 528 -9.58 -6.52 -25.01
CA ARG A 528 -9.22 -5.11 -24.86
C ARG A 528 -10.00 -4.28 -25.87
N VAL A 529 -10.75 -3.29 -25.40
CA VAL A 529 -11.44 -2.29 -26.21
C VAL A 529 -10.73 -0.96 -26.01
N TYR A 530 -10.18 -0.40 -27.07
CA TYR A 530 -9.41 0.83 -27.09
C TYR A 530 -10.33 2.00 -27.45
N PHE A 531 -10.23 3.11 -26.71
CA PHE A 531 -10.98 4.33 -26.96
C PHE A 531 -10.01 5.48 -27.23
N HIS A 532 -9.98 5.94 -28.48
CA HIS A 532 -9.19 7.09 -28.84
C HIS A 532 -9.95 8.37 -28.49
N CYS A 533 -9.61 8.94 -27.34
CA CYS A 533 -10.18 10.18 -26.83
C CYS A 533 -9.06 11.16 -26.46
N ASP A 534 -9.37 12.45 -26.46
CA ASP A 534 -8.45 13.47 -25.97
C ASP A 534 -8.51 13.61 -24.44
N GLN A 535 -7.60 14.40 -23.89
CA GLN A 535 -7.47 14.69 -22.45
C GLN A 535 -8.72 15.32 -21.80
N HIS A 536 -9.68 15.81 -22.58
CA HIS A 536 -10.91 16.42 -22.07
C HIS A 536 -12.09 15.44 -22.13
N SER A 537 -12.24 14.75 -23.27
CA SER A 537 -13.32 13.81 -23.54
C SER A 537 -13.21 12.53 -22.71
N VAL A 538 -12.01 12.17 -22.24
CA VAL A 538 -11.77 10.99 -21.41
C VAL A 538 -12.66 10.92 -20.16
N PHE A 539 -12.96 12.06 -19.54
CA PHE A 539 -13.79 12.10 -18.34
C PHE A 539 -15.21 11.66 -18.64
N ASP A 540 -15.80 12.17 -19.72
CA ASP A 540 -17.15 11.81 -20.14
C ASP A 540 -17.21 10.33 -20.60
N VAL A 541 -16.17 9.85 -21.29
CA VAL A 541 -16.07 8.44 -21.71
C VAL A 541 -16.02 7.51 -20.49
N ILE A 542 -15.16 7.79 -19.50
CA ILE A 542 -15.07 6.99 -18.26
C ILE A 542 -16.40 7.03 -17.51
N GLN A 543 -17.03 8.19 -17.39
CA GLN A 543 -18.31 8.33 -16.73
C GLN A 543 -19.38 7.48 -17.40
N ALA A 544 -19.48 7.57 -18.72
CA ALA A 544 -20.46 6.84 -19.50
C ALA A 544 -20.24 5.32 -19.45
N LEU A 545 -18.99 4.87 -19.60
CA LEU A 545 -18.64 3.45 -19.56
C LEU A 545 -18.90 2.83 -18.18
N THR A 546 -18.37 3.44 -17.12
CA THR A 546 -18.52 2.92 -15.75
C THR A 546 -19.98 2.91 -15.31
N LEU A 547 -20.76 3.93 -15.66
CA LEU A 547 -22.20 3.97 -15.36
C LEU A 547 -22.96 2.86 -16.09
N CYS A 548 -22.73 2.70 -17.40
CA CYS A 548 -23.42 1.74 -18.25
C CYS A 548 -23.11 0.29 -17.84
N LEU A 549 -21.82 -0.04 -17.73
CA LEU A 549 -21.37 -1.41 -17.48
C LEU A 549 -21.70 -1.89 -16.06
N ASN A 550 -21.61 -1.01 -15.04
CA ASN A 550 -22.02 -1.37 -13.69
C ASN A 550 -23.54 -1.60 -13.59
N ARG A 551 -24.37 -0.76 -14.23
CA ARG A 551 -25.83 -0.96 -14.29
C ARG A 551 -26.20 -2.31 -14.90
N CYS A 552 -25.41 -2.77 -15.86
CA CYS A 552 -25.61 -4.04 -16.53
C CYS A 552 -24.88 -5.22 -15.89
N ARG A 553 -24.22 -4.99 -14.75
CA ARG A 553 -23.46 -6.01 -14.01
C ARG A 553 -22.42 -6.74 -14.85
N VAL A 554 -21.70 -6.00 -15.69
CA VAL A 554 -20.59 -6.55 -16.47
C VAL A 554 -19.28 -6.42 -15.67
N PRO A 555 -18.52 -7.50 -15.50
CA PRO A 555 -17.16 -7.42 -14.97
C PRO A 555 -16.24 -6.67 -15.96
N PHE A 556 -15.52 -5.67 -15.48
CA PHE A 556 -14.61 -4.90 -16.31
C PHE A 556 -13.43 -4.31 -15.52
N ARG A 557 -12.37 -3.96 -16.26
CA ARG A 557 -11.27 -3.12 -15.77
C ARG A 557 -10.97 -2.04 -16.81
N ILE A 558 -10.85 -0.80 -16.40
CA ILE A 558 -10.37 0.29 -17.26
C ILE A 558 -8.92 0.59 -16.87
N LYS A 559 -8.06 0.78 -17.88
CA LYS A 559 -6.70 1.31 -17.76
C LYS A 559 -6.64 2.61 -18.56
N CYS A 560 -6.30 3.69 -17.89
CA CYS A 560 -6.24 5.04 -18.47
C CYS A 560 -4.89 5.68 -18.16
N MET A 561 -4.37 6.52 -19.05
CA MET A 561 -3.24 7.39 -18.74
C MET A 561 -3.67 8.45 -17.73
N ASN A 562 -2.77 8.81 -16.80
CA ASN A 562 -3.09 9.68 -15.66
C ASN A 562 -2.55 11.11 -15.76
N HIS A 563 -2.05 11.51 -16.93
CA HIS A 563 -1.52 12.84 -17.17
C HIS A 563 -2.01 13.36 -18.53
N PRO A 564 -2.45 14.63 -18.65
CA PRO A 564 -3.01 15.20 -19.88
C PRO A 564 -2.07 15.07 -21.08
N ARG A 565 -0.77 15.34 -20.87
CA ARG A 565 0.26 15.17 -21.90
C ARG A 565 0.29 13.76 -22.49
N LEU A 566 -0.14 12.72 -21.78
CA LEU A 566 -0.16 11.31 -22.22
C LEU A 566 -1.27 10.97 -23.22
N PHE A 567 -2.15 11.90 -23.57
CA PHE A 567 -3.26 11.68 -24.51
C PHE A 567 -2.91 11.92 -25.97
N GLY A 568 -1.63 12.14 -26.28
CA GLY A 568 -1.15 12.14 -27.66
C GLY A 568 -1.06 10.74 -28.28
N ARG A 569 -1.79 9.75 -27.78
CA ARG A 569 -1.71 8.34 -28.19
C ARG A 569 -3.10 7.70 -28.23
N ARG A 570 -3.28 6.73 -29.13
CA ARG A 570 -4.54 6.06 -29.42
C ARG A 570 -4.93 4.99 -28.39
N ASP A 571 -3.97 4.53 -27.59
CA ASP A 571 -4.15 3.53 -26.53
C ASP A 571 -4.18 4.16 -25.13
N ALA A 572 -4.48 5.46 -25.03
CA ALA A 572 -4.51 6.18 -23.75
C ALA A 572 -5.62 5.66 -22.81
N LEU A 573 -6.71 5.11 -23.35
CA LEU A 573 -7.83 4.54 -22.61
C LEU A 573 -8.17 3.15 -23.14
N VAL A 574 -8.13 2.14 -22.27
CA VAL A 574 -8.37 0.74 -22.59
C VAL A 574 -9.34 0.12 -21.58
N LEU A 575 -10.41 -0.48 -22.09
CA LEU A 575 -11.37 -1.28 -21.33
C LEU A 575 -11.07 -2.77 -21.52
N TYR A 576 -10.97 -3.50 -20.43
CA TYR A 576 -10.82 -4.95 -20.38
C TYR A 576 -12.15 -5.57 -19.97
N VAL A 577 -12.61 -6.56 -20.73
CA VAL A 577 -13.81 -7.36 -20.45
C VAL A 577 -13.54 -8.84 -20.69
N GLU A 578 -14.37 -9.72 -20.14
CA GLU A 578 -14.31 -11.15 -20.43
C GLU A 578 -14.72 -11.43 -21.88
N LYS A 579 -14.00 -12.36 -22.54
CA LYS A 579 -14.30 -12.72 -23.94
C LYS A 579 -15.75 -13.17 -24.15
N ARG A 580 -16.37 -13.81 -23.16
CA ARG A 580 -17.78 -14.24 -23.24
C ARG A 580 -18.77 -13.07 -23.31
N ASP A 581 -18.42 -11.92 -22.74
CA ASP A 581 -19.31 -10.76 -22.65
C ASP A 581 -19.05 -9.76 -23.79
N VAL A 582 -18.00 -9.98 -24.61
CA VAL A 582 -17.52 -9.02 -25.60
C VAL A 582 -18.57 -8.58 -26.61
N ASP A 583 -19.31 -9.52 -27.20
CA ASP A 583 -20.31 -9.21 -28.24
C ASP A 583 -21.42 -8.31 -27.68
N TRP A 584 -21.82 -8.58 -26.44
CA TRP A 584 -22.83 -7.79 -25.75
C TRP A 584 -22.28 -6.42 -25.35
N VAL A 585 -21.06 -6.36 -24.82
CA VAL A 585 -20.37 -5.11 -24.44
C VAL A 585 -20.20 -4.21 -25.64
N ILE A 586 -19.75 -4.73 -26.79
CA ILE A 586 -19.57 -3.96 -28.01
C ILE A 586 -20.89 -3.36 -28.49
N ARG A 587 -22.00 -4.13 -28.47
CA ARG A 587 -23.33 -3.57 -28.80
C ARG A 587 -23.71 -2.42 -27.86
N ARG A 588 -23.47 -2.54 -26.55
CA ARG A 588 -23.76 -1.46 -25.60
C ARG A 588 -22.84 -0.26 -25.76
N VAL A 589 -21.55 -0.47 -26.03
CA VAL A 589 -20.59 0.61 -26.29
C VAL A 589 -20.98 1.38 -27.55
N LYS A 590 -21.41 0.69 -28.61
CA LYS A 590 -21.96 1.32 -29.82
C LYS A 590 -23.16 2.20 -29.49
N ASP A 591 -24.17 1.65 -28.82
CA ASP A 591 -25.37 2.40 -28.40
C ASP A 591 -25.02 3.59 -27.50
N LEU A 592 -24.04 3.43 -26.61
CA LEU A 592 -23.59 4.48 -25.69
C LEU A 592 -22.96 5.63 -26.45
N VAL A 593 -22.08 5.34 -27.41
CA VAL A 593 -21.43 6.35 -28.24
C VAL A 593 -22.45 7.09 -29.09
N ASP A 594 -23.44 6.39 -29.65
CA ASP A 594 -24.51 7.00 -30.48
C ASP A 594 -25.41 7.96 -29.68
N ARG A 595 -25.53 7.74 -28.36
CA ARG A 595 -26.43 8.51 -27.48
C ARG A 595 -25.72 9.55 -26.62
N SER A 596 -24.39 9.55 -26.61
CA SER A 596 -23.60 10.38 -25.70
C SER A 596 -23.04 11.61 -26.41
N ALA A 597 -22.80 12.69 -25.65
CA ALA A 597 -22.28 13.95 -26.18
C ALA A 597 -20.74 14.00 -26.29
N PHE A 598 -20.05 12.99 -25.78
CA PHE A 598 -18.58 12.93 -25.82
C PHE A 598 -18.08 12.53 -27.21
N ARG A 599 -16.91 13.05 -27.59
CA ARG A 599 -16.32 12.80 -28.90
C ARG A 599 -15.11 11.88 -28.79
N LEU A 600 -15.02 10.95 -29.74
CA LEU A 600 -13.84 10.13 -29.96
C LEU A 600 -13.12 10.62 -31.22
N SER A 601 -11.80 10.60 -31.18
CA SER A 601 -10.95 10.81 -32.36
C SER A 601 -10.99 9.57 -33.24
N SER A 602 -10.92 9.69 -34.56
CA SER A 602 -11.22 8.59 -35.50
C SER A 602 -10.20 7.43 -35.52
N GLY A 603 -8.92 7.69 -35.20
CA GLY A 603 -7.84 6.69 -35.30
C GLY A 603 -7.93 5.55 -34.27
N THR A 604 -7.39 4.37 -34.61
CA THR A 604 -7.20 3.23 -33.69
C THR A 604 -5.73 2.74 -33.72
N PRO A 605 -5.27 2.00 -32.69
CA PRO A 605 -3.93 1.42 -32.70
C PRO A 605 -3.72 0.42 -33.86
N LEU A 606 -2.52 0.40 -34.44
CA LEU A 606 -2.21 -0.23 -35.75
C LEU A 606 -2.74 -1.65 -35.96
N PHE A 607 -2.60 -2.53 -34.96
CA PHE A 607 -2.96 -3.96 -35.06
C PHE A 607 -4.29 -4.30 -34.36
N THR A 608 -5.15 -3.31 -34.14
CA THR A 608 -6.48 -3.52 -33.56
C THR A 608 -7.53 -3.61 -34.66
N ASN A 609 -8.56 -4.42 -34.47
CA ASN A 609 -9.70 -4.43 -35.38
C ASN A 609 -10.59 -3.22 -35.09
N ALA A 610 -10.74 -2.33 -36.07
CA ALA A 610 -11.54 -1.12 -35.95
C ALA A 610 -13.04 -1.47 -36.03
N ILE A 611 -13.77 -1.25 -34.93
CA ILE A 611 -15.21 -1.53 -34.88
C ILE A 611 -16.02 -0.29 -35.26
N ARG A 612 -15.51 0.91 -34.91
CA ARG A 612 -16.03 2.24 -35.24
C ARG A 612 -14.89 3.26 -35.21
N PRO A 613 -15.05 4.47 -35.78
CA PRO A 613 -14.08 5.55 -35.60
C PRO A 613 -13.75 5.75 -34.11
N GLY A 614 -12.46 5.62 -33.79
CA GLY A 614 -11.94 5.76 -32.42
C GLY A 614 -12.11 4.56 -31.50
N ILE A 615 -12.66 3.44 -31.98
CA ILE A 615 -12.88 2.23 -31.18
C ILE A 615 -12.22 1.02 -31.86
N GLY A 616 -11.14 0.54 -31.26
CA GLY A 616 -10.43 -0.66 -31.69
C GLY A 616 -10.61 -1.82 -30.71
N ILE A 617 -10.49 -3.06 -31.17
CA ILE A 617 -10.54 -4.26 -30.32
C ILE A 617 -9.33 -5.18 -30.55
N ALA A 618 -8.86 -5.84 -29.50
CA ALA A 618 -7.90 -6.94 -29.58
C ALA A 618 -8.05 -7.92 -28.40
N GLU A 619 -7.81 -9.21 -28.64
CA GLU A 619 -7.74 -10.24 -27.59
C GLU A 619 -6.45 -10.09 -26.77
N ASP A 620 -6.58 -10.27 -25.45
CA ASP A 620 -5.43 -10.25 -24.55
C ASP A 620 -4.59 -11.52 -24.76
N PRO A 621 -3.24 -11.41 -24.89
CA PRO A 621 -2.38 -12.56 -25.10
C PRO A 621 -2.36 -13.54 -23.90
N GLY A 622 -2.76 -13.10 -22.70
CA GLY A 622 -2.91 -13.93 -21.50
C GLY A 622 -1.58 -14.31 -20.82
N ASP A 623 -0.45 -13.82 -21.33
CA ASP A 623 0.92 -14.08 -20.87
C ASP A 623 1.48 -12.96 -19.97
N GLY A 624 0.65 -11.97 -19.62
CA GLY A 624 1.03 -10.80 -18.83
C GLY A 624 1.78 -9.72 -19.62
N GLN A 625 2.07 -9.91 -20.91
CA GLN A 625 2.73 -8.91 -21.73
C GLN A 625 1.75 -7.86 -22.29
N SER A 626 2.27 -6.68 -22.64
CA SER A 626 1.49 -5.69 -23.38
C SER A 626 1.30 -6.15 -24.83
N PHE A 627 0.05 -6.46 -25.24
CA PHE A 627 -0.32 -6.76 -26.63
C PHE A 627 0.40 -5.86 -27.64
N GLY A 628 0.33 -4.53 -27.44
CA GLY A 628 0.94 -3.57 -28.34
C GLY A 628 2.47 -3.69 -28.42
N GLN A 629 3.16 -3.95 -27.31
CA GLN A 629 4.61 -4.19 -27.32
C GLN A 629 4.95 -5.51 -28.02
N ARG A 630 4.14 -6.56 -27.81
CA ARG A 630 4.33 -7.87 -28.46
C ARG A 630 4.22 -7.76 -29.98
N VAL A 631 3.14 -7.16 -30.51
CA VAL A 631 2.98 -6.99 -31.96
C VAL A 631 3.99 -6.00 -32.55
N SER A 632 4.40 -4.98 -31.78
CA SER A 632 5.47 -4.06 -32.20
C SER A 632 6.83 -4.74 -32.26
N ARG A 633 7.09 -5.70 -31.36
CA ARG A 633 8.31 -6.51 -31.37
C ARG A 633 8.36 -7.43 -32.57
N LEU A 634 7.25 -8.13 -32.86
CA LEU A 634 7.15 -8.98 -34.06
C LEU A 634 7.38 -8.17 -35.34
N LEU A 635 6.82 -6.96 -35.41
CA LEU A 635 7.08 -6.07 -36.53
C LEU A 635 8.55 -5.63 -36.59
N ALA A 636 9.16 -5.22 -35.47
CA ALA A 636 10.56 -4.82 -35.42
C ALA A 636 11.52 -5.95 -35.85
N GLU A 637 11.27 -7.17 -35.38
CA GLU A 637 12.04 -8.37 -35.77
C GLU A 637 11.91 -8.66 -37.27
N ALA A 638 10.69 -8.60 -37.81
CA ALA A 638 10.45 -8.81 -39.24
C ALA A 638 11.13 -7.75 -40.12
N LEU A 639 11.12 -6.47 -39.71
CA LEU A 639 11.78 -5.39 -40.43
C LEU A 639 13.31 -5.59 -40.46
N ILE A 640 13.91 -6.04 -39.36
CA ILE A 640 15.35 -6.35 -39.31
C ILE A 640 15.70 -7.57 -40.17
N ILE A 641 14.81 -8.57 -40.27
CA ILE A 641 15.00 -9.71 -41.18
C ILE A 641 14.93 -9.27 -42.64
N ALA A 642 13.98 -8.39 -42.98
CA ALA A 642 13.84 -7.84 -44.32
C ALA A 642 15.04 -6.96 -44.72
N ASP A 643 15.59 -6.19 -43.79
CA ASP A 643 16.82 -5.41 -43.97
C ASP A 643 18.02 -6.30 -44.33
N GLY A 644 18.23 -7.38 -43.57
CA GLY A 644 19.30 -8.35 -43.86
C GLY A 644 19.16 -9.08 -45.20
N SER A 645 17.96 -9.05 -45.80
CA SER A 645 17.68 -9.58 -47.15
C SER A 645 17.64 -8.48 -48.23
N ASN A 646 17.93 -7.22 -47.88
CA ASN A 646 17.84 -6.04 -48.73
C ASN A 646 16.43 -5.81 -49.34
N ASP A 647 15.39 -6.22 -48.61
CA ASP A 647 13.99 -6.14 -49.01
C ASP A 647 13.20 -5.05 -48.24
N LEU A 648 13.81 -4.38 -47.25
CA LEU A 648 13.15 -3.47 -46.29
C LEU A 648 12.26 -2.39 -46.94
N HIS A 649 12.76 -1.73 -47.99
CA HIS A 649 12.04 -0.63 -48.64
C HIS A 649 11.19 -1.07 -49.84
N GLY A 650 11.22 -2.35 -50.19
CA GLY A 650 10.46 -2.92 -51.31
C GLY A 650 9.15 -3.57 -50.87
N PRO A 651 8.28 -3.98 -51.81
CA PRO A 651 7.02 -4.65 -51.50
C PRO A 651 7.21 -6.00 -50.78
N LYS A 652 8.36 -6.66 -50.98
CA LYS A 652 8.74 -7.92 -50.34
C LYS A 652 8.87 -7.83 -48.82
N VAL A 653 8.99 -6.63 -48.24
CA VAL A 653 8.97 -6.47 -46.78
C VAL A 653 7.69 -7.05 -46.17
N LEU A 654 6.56 -6.99 -46.88
CA LEU A 654 5.30 -7.58 -46.43
C LEU A 654 5.37 -9.10 -46.32
N ASP A 655 6.08 -9.77 -47.23
CA ASP A 655 6.27 -11.22 -47.19
C ASP A 655 7.08 -11.64 -45.94
N HIS A 656 8.11 -10.86 -45.60
CA HIS A 656 8.90 -11.06 -44.37
C HIS A 656 8.05 -10.85 -43.11
N ILE A 657 7.23 -9.79 -43.08
CA ILE A 657 6.31 -9.51 -41.96
C ILE A 657 5.28 -10.64 -41.81
N GLU A 658 4.61 -11.02 -42.90
CA GLU A 658 3.58 -12.06 -42.87
C GLU A 658 4.18 -13.41 -42.45
N LYS A 659 5.35 -13.77 -42.98
CA LYS A 659 6.06 -15.00 -42.60
C LYS A 659 6.42 -14.99 -41.12
N HIS A 660 6.95 -13.89 -40.60
CA HIS A 660 7.37 -13.80 -39.18
C HIS A 660 6.17 -13.87 -38.23
N PHE A 661 5.08 -13.17 -38.54
CA PHE A 661 3.83 -13.25 -37.78
C PHE A 661 3.27 -14.69 -37.81
N ARG A 662 3.27 -15.36 -38.97
CA ARG A 662 2.82 -16.74 -39.11
C ARG A 662 3.68 -17.72 -38.31
N CYS A 663 5.00 -17.53 -38.28
CA CYS A 663 5.91 -18.31 -37.43
C CYS A 663 5.60 -18.13 -35.93
N ALA A 664 5.08 -16.97 -35.52
CA ALA A 664 4.58 -16.71 -34.17
C ALA A 664 3.13 -17.20 -33.93
N GLY A 665 2.52 -17.88 -34.92
CA GLY A 665 1.15 -18.39 -34.85
C GLY A 665 0.07 -17.31 -34.98
N ILE A 666 0.40 -16.15 -35.57
CA ILE A 666 -0.50 -15.01 -35.75
C ILE A 666 -0.72 -14.79 -37.25
N ASP A 667 -1.98 -14.75 -37.67
CA ASP A 667 -2.34 -14.23 -38.99
C ASP A 667 -2.27 -12.70 -38.96
N LEU A 668 -1.53 -12.09 -39.90
CA LEU A 668 -1.30 -10.65 -39.95
C LEU A 668 -2.61 -9.84 -40.07
N GLU A 669 -3.56 -10.33 -40.88
CA GLU A 669 -4.86 -9.66 -41.06
C GLU A 669 -5.78 -9.85 -39.84
N GLN A 670 -5.48 -10.86 -39.02
CA GLN A 670 -6.17 -11.15 -37.76
C GLN A 670 -5.27 -10.95 -36.54
N ALA A 671 -4.27 -10.05 -36.63
CA ALA A 671 -3.29 -9.83 -35.56
C ALA A 671 -3.91 -9.36 -34.23
N HIS A 672 -5.17 -8.92 -34.27
CA HIS A 672 -5.98 -8.57 -33.12
C HIS A 672 -6.54 -9.79 -32.36
N LEU A 673 -6.45 -11.01 -32.89
CA LEU A 673 -6.89 -12.25 -32.24
C LEU A 673 -5.73 -12.97 -31.56
N ARG A 674 -6.04 -13.78 -30.55
CA ARG A 674 -5.06 -14.67 -29.91
C ARG A 674 -4.72 -15.82 -30.86
N PRO A 675 -3.46 -16.31 -30.88
CA PRO A 675 -3.10 -17.53 -31.60
C PRO A 675 -4.03 -18.69 -31.27
N GLY A 676 -4.62 -19.32 -32.29
CA GLY A 676 -5.54 -20.45 -32.14
C GLY A 676 -7.00 -20.08 -31.82
N SER A 677 -7.34 -18.81 -31.66
CA SER A 677 -8.75 -18.36 -31.66
C SER A 677 -9.32 -18.54 -33.07
N ALA A 678 -10.40 -19.34 -33.22
CA ALA A 678 -11.12 -19.39 -34.48
C ALA A 678 -11.69 -18.01 -34.79
N GLY A 679 -11.24 -17.39 -35.88
CA GLY A 679 -11.81 -16.15 -36.38
C GLY A 679 -13.30 -16.35 -36.64
N ARG A 680 -14.16 -15.77 -35.81
CA ARG A 680 -15.58 -15.60 -36.17
C ARG A 680 -15.68 -14.47 -37.20
N SER A 681 -15.16 -14.70 -38.40
CA SER A 681 -15.83 -14.17 -39.59
C SER A 681 -17.03 -15.08 -39.80
N ASP A 682 -18.22 -14.64 -39.40
CA ASP A 682 -19.55 -15.06 -39.87
C ASP A 682 -20.60 -14.70 -38.80
N VAL A 683 -20.90 -13.41 -38.70
CA VAL A 683 -22.14 -12.91 -38.06
C VAL A 683 -22.92 -12.00 -39.03
N ALA A 684 -22.64 -12.13 -40.33
CA ALA A 684 -23.65 -11.90 -41.36
C ALA A 684 -24.17 -13.30 -41.75
N ASP A 685 -25.48 -13.46 -41.94
CA ASP A 685 -26.18 -14.68 -42.41
C ASP A 685 -26.82 -15.65 -41.38
N ARG A 686 -27.24 -15.19 -40.20
CA ARG A 686 -28.22 -15.94 -39.36
C ARG A 686 -29.45 -15.13 -38.96
N GLU A 687 -30.01 -14.37 -39.89
CA GLU A 687 -31.36 -13.79 -39.78
C GLU A 687 -32.42 -14.44 -40.70
N GLU A 688 -32.10 -15.52 -41.41
CA GLU A 688 -33.09 -16.24 -42.24
C GLU A 688 -33.10 -17.74 -41.97
N THR A 689 -33.57 -18.15 -40.79
CA THR A 689 -34.41 -19.37 -40.65
C THR A 689 -34.91 -19.50 -39.23
N LEU A 690 -36.12 -19.01 -38.99
CA LEU A 690 -37.17 -19.64 -38.18
C LEU A 690 -38.42 -18.75 -38.31
N LYS A 691 -39.21 -19.06 -39.33
CA LYS A 691 -40.66 -18.87 -39.30
C LYS A 691 -41.27 -19.82 -38.29
#